data_AF-A0AAW7D9D6-F1
#
_entry.id   AF-A0AAW7D9D6-F1
#
_cell.length_a   1.000
_cell.length_b   1.000
_cell.length_c   1.000
_cell.angle_alpha   90.00
_cell.angle_beta   90.00
_cell.angle_gamma   90.00
#
_symmetry.space_group_name_H-M   'P 1'
#
loop_
_entity.id
_entity.type
_entity.pdbx_description
1 polymer ?
#
loop_
_entity_poly.entity_id
_entity_poly.type
_entity_poly.pdbx_seq_one_letter_code
_entity_poly.pdbx_strand_id
1 'polypeptide(L)'
;MQKPNDKVLQFDLHHIDEGLTLEIFPEQHSRIRQLDKAVAEQYNESVYQLFEGHSYEYEFEGINKVNYLLRARINGVVVPSNRHIYRGRITPNIYVGNLPLEIVNTETEQSFPISVEVIATKFDKKEDVSYRENYRQMLEDITDKCTDLMMQINTPVTQHVTIDYSTDTKTLYQRFCFVKSFLDSVDFEEAIIRIISNPSTLWKTEETSIKTSQIRRVNRTISKQFVTASSRVDTSGLAYLNDIGLSSLPRTIQSDIRTESVDTPENRFIKHVLGVFLHFIEDCQAVFSTAKKYHFALRESNHLVEKINGYLSYSFFNEILDATTLKLNSPLLQKRNGYREVLNRWLQFDLASKLIWQGGENVYEAGKRDIATLYEYWLFFQLYELIVDKFNLEVYQNQNFDHLFETDDSGLSLKLKSGKELMIKGETDFVSRNLSIRFSYNRTFKGGNDYVSGNAGSITTTLRPDYTLSIWPSSFTEHEAEKEDVITHIHFDAKYKIQNIQEQYTETTDEEVLNRMDERERKGTFKNVDLLKMHAYKDAIRRTGGAYILYPGSVEKRFDGFHEVLPGLGAFTINPSKHDTGISGLSAFIHRIIQHLVDRTTQRERILNTSNQILKEPLLTYGNTLKPLSAELEKSKIDVLNTFVLVGYTKSQEHLDWCLINGMYNFRMNDNTGSLELTSDVVQAKYLLLRESGKDKATQLFRITSKGPKVYSKEKLVQLGYANPSQPDYLVVRIEPCTDWENIEISFKEFDAYKSLSGSIYTRTGQPFVVTLDKILS
;
A
#
# COMPACT_ATOMS: atom_id res chain seq x y z
N MET A 1 -3.97 35.41 5.73
CA MET A 1 -4.97 34.90 6.69
C MET A 1 -6.29 35.62 6.40
N GLN A 2 -7.24 34.98 5.71
CA GLN A 2 -8.56 35.56 5.42
C GLN A 2 -9.62 34.60 5.95
N LYS A 3 -10.62 35.14 6.66
CA LYS A 3 -11.66 34.38 7.35
C LYS A 3 -12.53 33.61 6.34
N PRO A 4 -12.97 32.37 6.63
CA PRO A 4 -14.05 31.75 5.88
C PRO A 4 -15.27 32.67 5.98
N ASN A 5 -15.74 33.17 4.84
CA ASN A 5 -16.94 33.98 4.76
C ASN A 5 -18.07 33.05 4.30
N ASP A 6 -19.19 33.05 5.02
CA ASP A 6 -20.46 32.43 4.64
C ASP A 6 -21.12 33.17 3.45
N LYS A 7 -20.33 33.58 2.46
CA LYS A 7 -20.77 34.44 1.36
C LYS A 7 -20.78 33.68 0.05
N VAL A 8 -21.86 33.91 -0.67
CA VAL A 8 -22.13 33.53 -2.06
C VAL A 8 -20.94 33.87 -2.94
N LEU A 9 -20.54 32.94 -3.83
CA LEU A 9 -19.68 33.29 -4.96
C LEU A 9 -20.52 33.93 -6.03
N GLN A 10 -20.15 35.13 -6.46
CA GLN A 10 -20.78 35.80 -7.60
C GLN A 10 -19.77 35.92 -8.73
N PHE A 11 -20.12 35.39 -9.89
CA PHE A 11 -19.40 35.60 -11.14
C PHE A 11 -20.18 36.61 -11.98
N ASP A 12 -19.54 37.73 -12.26
CA ASP A 12 -20.08 38.73 -13.19
C ASP A 12 -19.89 38.24 -14.63
N LEU A 13 -21.00 37.99 -15.32
CA LEU A 13 -21.06 37.45 -16.67
C LEU A 13 -21.60 38.49 -17.67
N HIS A 14 -21.47 39.78 -17.37
CA HIS A 14 -21.94 40.87 -18.25
C HIS A 14 -21.33 40.84 -19.66
N HIS A 15 -20.16 40.22 -19.82
CA HIS A 15 -19.50 40.01 -21.11
C HIS A 15 -20.17 38.93 -21.98
N ILE A 16 -21.03 38.09 -21.40
CA ILE A 16 -21.81 37.05 -22.08
C ILE A 16 -23.19 37.61 -22.45
N ASP A 17 -23.87 38.20 -21.48
CA ASP A 17 -25.21 38.78 -21.65
C ASP A 17 -25.42 39.89 -20.61
N GLU A 18 -26.13 40.94 -21.00
CA GLU A 18 -26.23 42.17 -20.23
C GLU A 18 -26.94 41.90 -18.89
N GLY A 19 -26.21 42.02 -17.78
CA GLY A 19 -26.73 41.81 -16.43
C GLY A 19 -26.83 40.35 -15.99
N LEU A 20 -26.23 39.41 -16.72
CA LEU A 20 -26.15 38.01 -16.31
C LEU A 20 -25.11 37.84 -15.18
N THR A 21 -25.49 37.12 -14.13
CA THR A 21 -24.56 36.70 -13.06
C THR A 21 -24.78 35.24 -12.70
N LEU A 22 -23.72 34.57 -12.24
CA LEU A 22 -23.79 33.21 -11.70
C LEU A 22 -23.48 33.26 -10.21
N GLU A 23 -24.42 32.78 -9.40
CA GLU A 23 -24.29 32.69 -7.95
C GLU A 23 -24.07 31.23 -7.52
N ILE A 24 -23.13 30.99 -6.61
CA ILE A 24 -22.89 29.68 -5.99
C ILE A 24 -22.96 29.80 -4.47
N PHE A 25 -23.86 29.02 -3.87
CA PHE A 25 -24.17 28.97 -2.44
C PHE A 25 -23.67 27.67 -1.80
N PRO A 26 -23.03 27.72 -0.62
CA PRO A 26 -22.73 26.51 0.13
C PRO A 26 -23.99 25.88 0.74
N GLU A 27 -24.16 24.55 0.60
CA GLU A 27 -25.23 23.84 1.30
C GLU A 27 -24.81 23.46 2.73
N GLN A 28 -25.71 23.66 3.71
CA GLN A 28 -25.55 23.23 5.10
C GLN A 28 -24.23 23.71 5.75
N HIS A 29 -23.31 22.79 6.07
CA HIS A 29 -22.00 23.07 6.68
C HIS A 29 -20.89 23.31 5.65
N SER A 30 -21.24 23.38 4.37
CA SER A 30 -20.29 23.67 3.30
C SER A 30 -19.72 25.07 3.43
N ARG A 31 -18.50 25.22 2.96
CA ARG A 31 -17.78 26.49 2.98
C ARG A 31 -17.33 26.83 1.58
N ILE A 32 -17.07 28.11 1.38
CA ILE A 32 -16.51 28.65 0.16
C ILE A 32 -15.32 29.50 0.57
N ARG A 33 -14.32 29.56 -0.30
CA ARG A 33 -13.16 30.39 -0.08
C ARG A 33 -12.84 31.23 -1.32
N GLN A 34 -12.48 32.48 -1.07
CA GLN A 34 -11.98 33.38 -2.08
C GLN A 34 -10.53 33.74 -1.72
N LEU A 35 -9.61 33.48 -2.63
CA LEU A 35 -8.21 33.88 -2.52
C LEU A 35 -8.02 35.33 -2.99
N ASP A 36 -6.95 35.95 -2.52
CA ASP A 36 -6.45 37.17 -3.15
C ASP A 36 -5.91 36.83 -4.56
N LYS A 37 -6.09 37.73 -5.52
CA LYS A 37 -5.72 37.50 -6.93
C LYS A 37 -4.22 37.19 -7.07
N ALA A 38 -3.38 37.91 -6.34
CA ALA A 38 -1.93 37.67 -6.34
C ALA A 38 -1.55 36.28 -5.81
N VAL A 39 -2.28 35.78 -4.80
CA VAL A 39 -2.05 34.44 -4.24
C VAL A 39 -2.56 33.37 -5.21
N ALA A 40 -3.72 33.58 -5.82
CA ALA A 40 -4.26 32.67 -6.83
C ALA A 40 -3.32 32.55 -8.05
N GLU A 41 -2.73 33.67 -8.49
CA GLU A 41 -1.72 33.68 -9.56
C GLU A 41 -0.43 32.94 -9.15
N GLN A 42 0.06 33.15 -7.93
CA GLN A 42 1.27 32.46 -7.43
C GLN A 42 1.13 30.93 -7.46
N TYR A 43 -0.03 30.40 -7.12
CA TYR A 43 -0.27 28.95 -7.09
C TYR A 43 -0.92 28.40 -8.38
N ASN A 44 -1.19 29.27 -9.36
CA ASN A 44 -1.96 28.98 -10.57
C ASN A 44 -3.32 28.33 -10.28
N GLU A 45 -4.05 28.85 -9.28
CA GLU A 45 -5.36 28.34 -8.88
C GLU A 45 -6.47 29.31 -9.26
N SER A 46 -7.71 28.83 -9.29
CA SER A 46 -8.84 29.75 -9.40
C SER A 46 -8.97 30.58 -8.11
N VAL A 47 -9.31 31.86 -8.27
CA VAL A 47 -9.61 32.79 -7.17
C VAL A 47 -10.73 32.26 -6.28
N TYR A 48 -11.69 31.56 -6.88
CA TYR A 48 -12.84 31.01 -6.19
C TYR A 48 -12.65 29.52 -5.94
N GLN A 49 -12.77 29.13 -4.69
CA GLN A 49 -12.49 27.77 -4.23
C GLN A 49 -13.69 27.15 -3.54
N LEU A 50 -14.00 25.92 -3.95
CA LEU A 50 -14.91 25.00 -3.32
C LEU A 50 -14.12 23.94 -2.55
N PHE A 51 -14.79 23.14 -1.74
CA PHE A 51 -14.17 22.09 -0.95
C PHE A 51 -14.67 20.73 -1.41
N GLU A 52 -13.75 19.76 -1.44
CA GLU A 52 -14.05 18.36 -1.73
C GLU A 52 -15.11 17.82 -0.75
N GLY A 53 -16.01 16.96 -1.25
CA GLY A 53 -17.02 16.29 -0.44
C GLY A 53 -18.15 17.17 0.09
N HIS A 54 -18.21 18.44 -0.33
CA HIS A 54 -19.27 19.38 -0.02
C HIS A 54 -20.22 19.57 -1.21
N SER A 55 -21.38 20.14 -0.93
CA SER A 55 -22.42 20.40 -1.95
C SER A 55 -22.70 21.89 -2.02
N TYR A 56 -22.96 22.38 -3.23
CA TYR A 56 -23.20 23.78 -3.51
C TYR A 56 -24.41 23.95 -4.41
N GLU A 57 -25.30 24.87 -4.12
CA GLU A 57 -26.35 25.27 -5.05
C GLU A 57 -25.82 26.35 -5.99
N TYR A 58 -26.21 26.30 -7.26
CA TYR A 58 -25.93 27.38 -8.20
C TYR A 58 -27.22 27.92 -8.80
N GLU A 59 -27.28 29.22 -9.08
CA GLU A 59 -28.36 29.88 -9.80
C GLU A 59 -27.80 30.97 -10.72
N PHE A 60 -28.31 31.07 -11.95
CA PHE A 60 -28.09 32.25 -12.80
C PHE A 60 -29.12 33.33 -12.49
N GLU A 61 -28.69 34.58 -12.35
CA GLU A 61 -29.57 35.75 -12.30
C GLU A 61 -29.43 36.61 -13.57
N GLY A 62 -30.52 37.24 -13.99
CA GLY A 62 -30.58 38.07 -15.20
C GLY A 62 -31.89 37.91 -15.97
N ILE A 63 -32.13 38.77 -16.95
CA ILE A 63 -33.36 38.80 -17.75
C ILE A 63 -33.49 37.52 -18.59
N ASN A 64 -32.38 37.06 -19.18
CA ASN A 64 -32.33 35.89 -20.06
C ASN A 64 -31.88 34.61 -19.33
N LYS A 65 -31.92 34.57 -17.98
CA LYS A 65 -31.37 33.45 -17.19
C LYS A 65 -31.88 32.08 -17.60
N VAL A 66 -33.13 32.01 -18.06
CA VAL A 66 -33.78 30.76 -18.49
C VAL A 66 -33.06 30.05 -19.64
N ASN A 67 -32.23 30.78 -20.39
CA ASN A 67 -31.50 30.26 -21.53
C ASN A 67 -30.11 29.72 -21.15
N TYR A 68 -29.72 29.77 -19.88
CA TYR A 68 -28.40 29.34 -19.45
C TYR A 68 -28.48 28.11 -18.56
N LEU A 69 -27.54 27.18 -18.76
CA LEU A 69 -27.30 26.06 -17.86
C LEU A 69 -25.82 25.93 -17.57
N LEU A 70 -25.51 25.39 -16.40
CA LEU A 70 -24.15 25.05 -16.01
C LEU A 70 -23.89 23.57 -16.30
N ARG A 71 -22.77 23.27 -16.95
CA ARG A 71 -22.32 21.91 -17.23
C ARG A 71 -20.91 21.73 -16.70
N ALA A 72 -20.62 20.56 -16.16
CA ALA A 72 -19.24 20.11 -15.96
C ALA A 72 -18.93 19.03 -16.99
N ARG A 73 -17.66 18.92 -17.39
CA ARG A 73 -17.20 17.80 -18.22
C ARG A 73 -17.35 16.45 -17.53
N ILE A 74 -17.32 16.47 -16.20
CA ILE A 74 -17.41 15.28 -15.36
C ILE A 74 -18.88 15.05 -15.01
N ASN A 75 -19.40 13.92 -15.48
CA ASN A 75 -20.77 13.52 -15.21
C ASN A 75 -21.02 13.40 -13.70
N GLY A 76 -22.13 13.97 -13.24
CA GLY A 76 -22.55 13.91 -11.83
C GLY A 76 -21.93 14.98 -10.93
N VAL A 77 -20.95 15.77 -11.40
CA VAL A 77 -20.43 16.90 -10.62
C VAL A 77 -21.40 18.07 -10.64
N VAL A 78 -21.99 18.39 -11.79
CA VAL A 78 -23.05 19.39 -11.89
C VAL A 78 -24.35 18.69 -12.26
N VAL A 79 -25.37 18.88 -11.43
CA VAL A 79 -26.70 18.31 -11.62
C VAL A 79 -27.71 19.46 -11.68
N PRO A 80 -28.25 19.77 -12.88
CA PRO A 80 -29.30 20.77 -13.02
C PRO A 80 -30.56 20.38 -12.25
N SER A 81 -31.33 21.37 -11.81
CA SER A 81 -32.62 21.12 -11.16
C SER A 81 -33.63 20.60 -12.18
N ASN A 82 -34.38 19.55 -11.81
CA ASN A 82 -35.48 19.03 -12.62
C ASN A 82 -36.59 20.07 -12.88
N ARG A 83 -36.66 21.15 -12.09
CA ARG A 83 -37.68 22.20 -12.23
C ARG A 83 -37.24 23.36 -13.12
N HIS A 84 -35.97 23.77 -13.03
CA HIS A 84 -35.44 24.94 -13.71
C HIS A 84 -33.97 24.68 -14.10
N ILE A 85 -33.65 24.80 -15.39
CA ILE A 85 -32.31 24.49 -15.93
C ILE A 85 -31.21 25.48 -15.51
N TYR A 86 -31.61 26.72 -15.20
CA TYR A 86 -30.73 27.81 -14.78
C TYR A 86 -30.28 27.73 -13.31
N ARG A 87 -30.64 26.65 -12.62
CA ARG A 87 -30.19 26.38 -11.25
C ARG A 87 -29.94 24.90 -11.06
N GLY A 88 -29.18 24.54 -10.05
CA GLY A 88 -28.88 23.14 -9.74
C GLY A 88 -27.88 23.00 -8.62
N ARG A 89 -27.20 21.86 -8.58
CA ARG A 89 -26.22 21.52 -7.56
C ARG A 89 -24.87 21.19 -8.18
N ILE A 90 -23.80 21.67 -7.55
CA ILE A 90 -22.41 21.29 -7.78
C ILE A 90 -21.96 20.41 -6.61
N THR A 91 -21.52 19.19 -6.90
CA THR A 91 -21.02 18.22 -5.92
C THR A 91 -19.68 17.67 -6.41
N PRO A 92 -18.53 18.27 -6.02
CA PRO A 92 -17.22 17.82 -6.48
C PRO A 92 -16.87 16.38 -6.08
N ASN A 93 -17.50 15.84 -5.03
CA ASN A 93 -17.27 14.48 -4.52
C ASN A 93 -15.82 14.22 -4.09
N ILE A 94 -15.05 13.51 -4.91
CA ILE A 94 -13.62 13.15 -4.68
C ILE A 94 -12.67 13.99 -5.55
N TYR A 95 -13.23 14.91 -6.34
CA TYR A 95 -12.46 15.74 -7.24
C TYR A 95 -11.80 16.88 -6.48
N VAL A 96 -10.56 17.18 -6.84
CA VAL A 96 -9.78 18.30 -6.33
C VAL A 96 -8.98 18.94 -7.46
N GLY A 97 -8.45 20.13 -7.19
CA GLY A 97 -7.78 20.93 -8.20
C GLY A 97 -8.78 21.76 -9.02
N ASN A 98 -8.33 22.23 -10.19
CA ASN A 98 -9.14 23.08 -11.05
C ASN A 98 -10.32 22.32 -11.66
N LEU A 99 -11.55 22.70 -11.32
CA LEU A 99 -12.78 22.18 -11.89
C LEU A 99 -13.24 23.08 -13.06
N PRO A 100 -13.09 22.62 -14.32
CA PRO A 100 -13.62 23.33 -15.47
C PRO A 100 -15.14 23.16 -15.55
N LEU A 101 -15.82 24.29 -15.64
CA LEU A 101 -17.25 24.43 -15.79
C LEU A 101 -17.53 25.14 -17.12
N GLU A 102 -18.66 24.82 -17.73
CA GLU A 102 -19.09 25.38 -19.01
C GLU A 102 -20.49 25.96 -18.82
N ILE A 103 -20.63 27.26 -19.09
CA ILE A 103 -21.90 27.96 -19.14
C ILE A 103 -22.41 27.81 -20.57
N VAL A 104 -23.52 27.10 -20.74
CA VAL A 104 -24.09 26.81 -22.07
C VAL A 104 -25.36 27.61 -22.23
N ASN A 105 -25.43 28.39 -23.31
CA ASN A 105 -26.67 29.02 -23.76
C ASN A 105 -27.47 27.99 -24.58
N THR A 106 -28.69 27.68 -24.17
CA THR A 106 -29.55 26.67 -24.79
C THR A 106 -30.21 27.12 -26.08
N GLU A 107 -30.28 28.43 -26.36
CA GLU A 107 -30.84 28.96 -27.61
C GLU A 107 -29.78 29.05 -28.71
N THR A 108 -28.57 29.50 -28.37
CA THR A 108 -27.49 29.73 -29.35
C THR A 108 -26.48 28.59 -29.43
N GLU A 109 -26.57 27.60 -28.53
CA GLU A 109 -25.60 26.52 -28.33
C GLU A 109 -24.17 26.99 -28.06
N GLN A 110 -23.99 28.27 -27.69
CA GLN A 110 -22.69 28.82 -27.33
C GLN A 110 -22.28 28.36 -25.92
N SER A 111 -21.01 28.05 -25.75
CA SER A 111 -20.42 27.61 -24.48
C SER A 111 -19.31 28.56 -24.04
N PHE A 112 -19.38 29.01 -22.79
CA PHE A 112 -18.43 29.91 -22.17
C PHE A 112 -17.73 29.20 -20.99
N PRO A 113 -16.40 29.10 -21.01
CA PRO A 113 -15.67 28.37 -19.96
C PRO A 113 -15.54 29.22 -18.69
N ILE A 114 -15.75 28.59 -17.54
CA ILE A 114 -15.46 29.12 -16.21
C ILE A 114 -14.72 28.06 -15.39
N SER A 115 -13.96 28.45 -14.37
CA SER A 115 -13.24 27.47 -13.55
C SER A 115 -13.24 27.84 -12.07
N VAL A 116 -13.40 26.82 -11.22
CA VAL A 116 -13.32 26.94 -9.77
C VAL A 116 -12.29 25.96 -9.24
N GLU A 117 -11.57 26.32 -8.18
CA GLU A 117 -10.62 25.41 -7.55
C GLU A 117 -11.35 24.53 -6.54
N VAL A 118 -11.01 23.25 -6.41
CA VAL A 118 -11.57 22.37 -5.38
C VAL A 118 -10.46 21.91 -4.44
N ILE A 119 -10.58 22.25 -3.16
CA ILE A 119 -9.56 21.98 -2.13
C ILE A 119 -9.86 20.69 -1.37
N ALA A 120 -8.82 19.88 -1.12
CA ALA A 120 -8.93 18.74 -0.21
C ALA A 120 -9.00 19.19 1.27
N THR A 121 -9.89 18.57 2.06
CA THR A 121 -10.27 19.11 3.38
C THR A 121 -9.55 18.52 4.59
N LYS A 122 -8.75 17.45 4.46
CA LYS A 122 -8.52 16.53 5.61
C LYS A 122 -7.10 16.29 6.08
N PHE A 123 -6.07 16.86 5.47
CA PHE A 123 -4.70 16.46 5.84
C PHE A 123 -4.16 17.00 7.16
N ASP A 124 -4.74 18.05 7.73
CA ASP A 124 -4.55 18.46 9.14
C ASP A 124 -5.41 19.70 9.41
N LYS A 125 -5.49 20.16 10.67
CA LYS A 125 -6.29 21.33 11.14
C LYS A 125 -6.03 22.66 10.40
N LYS A 126 -5.12 22.71 9.42
CA LYS A 126 -4.81 23.88 8.58
C LYS A 126 -5.10 23.55 7.10
N GLU A 127 -6.31 23.92 6.66
CA GLU A 127 -6.97 23.59 5.38
C GLU A 127 -6.21 24.05 4.09
N ASP A 128 -5.12 24.81 4.22
CA ASP A 128 -4.64 25.71 3.15
C ASP A 128 -3.29 25.29 2.56
N VAL A 129 -2.37 24.90 3.44
CA VAL A 129 -0.99 24.57 3.11
C VAL A 129 -0.86 23.07 2.83
N SER A 130 -1.60 22.28 3.60
CA SER A 130 -1.45 20.83 3.66
C SER A 130 -1.86 20.11 2.37
N TYR A 131 -2.94 20.52 1.68
CA TYR A 131 -3.33 19.87 0.42
C TYR A 131 -2.29 20.05 -0.69
N ARG A 132 -1.83 21.29 -0.91
CA ARG A 132 -0.87 21.62 -1.96
C ARG A 132 0.46 20.93 -1.72
N GLU A 133 0.95 21.00 -0.48
CA GLU A 133 2.18 20.32 -0.07
C GLU A 133 2.05 18.81 -0.24
N ASN A 134 0.95 18.19 0.21
CA ASN A 134 0.82 16.74 0.18
C ASN A 134 0.62 16.18 -1.23
N TYR A 135 -0.16 16.86 -2.07
CA TYR A 135 -0.31 16.47 -3.47
C TYR A 135 1.02 16.60 -4.23
N ARG A 136 1.71 17.73 -4.07
CA ARG A 136 3.04 17.94 -4.66
C ARG A 136 4.05 16.93 -4.12
N GLN A 137 4.04 16.66 -2.82
CA GLN A 137 4.92 15.71 -2.18
C GLN A 137 4.73 14.29 -2.72
N MET A 138 3.49 13.81 -2.84
CA MET A 138 3.24 12.48 -3.40
C MET A 138 3.73 12.38 -4.85
N LEU A 139 3.55 13.43 -5.65
CA LEU A 139 4.06 13.47 -7.02
C LEU A 139 5.59 13.53 -7.07
N GLU A 140 6.21 14.38 -6.26
CA GLU A 140 7.67 14.47 -6.10
C GLU A 140 8.23 13.11 -5.68
N ASP A 141 7.67 12.47 -4.64
CA ASP A 141 8.09 11.15 -4.17
C ASP A 141 7.97 10.10 -5.27
N ILE A 142 6.82 10.01 -5.96
CA ILE A 142 6.66 9.05 -7.07
C ILE A 142 7.67 9.33 -8.19
N THR A 143 7.90 10.60 -8.52
CA THR A 143 8.87 11.00 -9.56
C THR A 143 10.28 10.62 -9.16
N ASP A 144 10.71 11.01 -7.97
CA ASP A 144 12.04 10.71 -7.43
C ASP A 144 12.23 9.18 -7.38
N LYS A 145 11.25 8.42 -6.87
CA LYS A 145 11.30 6.95 -6.89
C LYS A 145 11.41 6.42 -8.32
N CYS A 146 10.57 6.85 -9.25
CA CYS A 146 10.66 6.38 -10.64
C CYS A 146 12.03 6.68 -11.25
N THR A 147 12.60 7.86 -10.97
CA THR A 147 13.92 8.25 -11.49
C THR A 147 15.05 7.46 -10.84
N ASP A 148 15.03 7.25 -9.52
CA ASP A 148 16.02 6.46 -8.80
C ASP A 148 16.01 5.01 -9.27
N LEU A 149 14.81 4.43 -9.41
CA LEU A 149 14.63 3.09 -9.94
C LEU A 149 15.22 3.00 -11.36
N MET A 150 15.03 4.02 -12.21
CA MET A 150 15.61 4.06 -13.55
C MET A 150 17.11 4.26 -13.60
N MET A 151 17.69 5.08 -12.72
CA MET A 151 19.14 5.26 -12.65
C MET A 151 19.86 3.97 -12.24
N GLN A 152 19.19 3.11 -11.46
CA GLN A 152 19.69 1.78 -11.09
C GLN A 152 19.54 0.76 -12.22
N ILE A 153 18.70 1.04 -13.22
CA ILE A 153 18.62 0.20 -14.40
C ILE A 153 19.95 0.38 -15.18
N ASN A 154 20.87 -0.57 -15.01
CA ASN A 154 22.15 -0.67 -15.75
C ASN A 154 21.93 -1.02 -17.23
N THR A 155 20.81 -0.60 -17.83
CA THR A 155 20.61 -0.84 -19.25
C THR A 155 21.39 0.24 -20.00
N PRO A 156 22.35 -0.14 -20.86
CA PRO A 156 22.98 0.79 -21.78
C PRO A 156 21.94 1.23 -22.81
N VAL A 157 21.02 2.12 -22.41
CA VAL A 157 19.96 2.66 -23.27
C VAL A 157 20.26 4.14 -23.50
N THR A 158 21.42 4.35 -24.12
CA THR A 158 21.40 5.07 -25.39
C THR A 158 20.58 4.25 -26.40
N GLN A 159 19.25 4.32 -26.32
CA GLN A 159 18.43 4.23 -27.52
C GLN A 159 17.77 5.59 -27.66
N HIS A 160 17.89 6.13 -28.87
CA HIS A 160 17.39 7.44 -29.26
C HIS A 160 15.85 7.46 -29.23
N VAL A 161 15.27 7.42 -28.02
CA VAL A 161 13.87 7.78 -27.82
C VAL A 161 13.84 9.30 -27.82
N THR A 162 13.69 9.88 -29.00
CA THR A 162 13.37 11.29 -29.16
C THR A 162 11.95 11.51 -28.67
N ILE A 163 11.73 12.56 -27.89
CA ILE A 163 10.40 12.95 -27.44
C ILE A 163 9.59 13.28 -28.70
N ASP A 164 8.61 12.45 -29.01
CA ASP A 164 7.69 12.74 -30.09
C ASP A 164 6.63 13.73 -29.61
N TYR A 165 6.86 15.01 -29.89
CA TYR A 165 5.93 16.10 -29.60
C TYR A 165 4.67 16.09 -30.48
N SER A 166 4.56 15.15 -31.43
CA SER A 166 3.35 14.94 -32.24
C SER A 166 2.35 13.95 -31.62
N THR A 167 2.73 13.28 -30.52
CA THR A 167 1.86 12.36 -29.78
C THR A 167 0.72 13.06 -29.01
N ASP A 168 -0.19 12.27 -28.44
CA ASP A 168 -1.34 12.72 -27.64
C ASP A 168 -0.94 13.80 -26.60
N THR A 169 -1.61 14.96 -26.62
CA THR A 169 -1.35 16.08 -25.70
C THR A 169 -1.42 15.66 -24.23
N LYS A 170 -2.13 14.58 -23.92
CA LYS A 170 -2.25 14.01 -22.57
C LYS A 170 -0.93 13.45 -22.04
N THR A 171 -0.20 12.67 -22.86
CA THR A 171 1.09 12.08 -22.46
C THR A 171 2.15 13.16 -22.34
N LEU A 172 2.10 14.17 -23.21
CA LEU A 172 2.99 15.33 -23.12
C LEU A 172 2.78 16.12 -21.82
N TYR A 173 1.54 16.34 -21.41
CA TYR A 173 1.26 17.02 -20.14
C TYR A 173 1.70 16.20 -18.91
N GLN A 174 1.58 14.87 -18.96
CA GLN A 174 2.15 14.01 -17.93
C GLN A 174 3.68 14.16 -17.82
N ARG A 175 4.40 14.14 -18.94
CA ARG A 175 5.85 14.40 -18.99
C ARG A 175 6.20 15.78 -18.42
N PHE A 176 5.44 16.80 -18.82
CA PHE A 176 5.59 18.14 -18.27
C PHE A 176 5.41 18.17 -16.75
N CYS A 177 4.43 17.44 -16.20
CA CYS A 177 4.21 17.39 -14.76
C CYS A 177 5.35 16.70 -14.01
N PHE A 178 5.91 15.61 -14.55
CA PHE A 178 7.12 14.97 -14.00
C PHE A 178 8.31 15.92 -14.04
N VAL A 179 8.44 16.71 -15.11
CA VAL A 179 9.53 17.67 -15.22
C VAL A 179 9.36 18.84 -14.25
N LYS A 180 8.14 19.34 -14.14
CA LYS A 180 7.77 20.39 -13.22
C LYS A 180 8.02 20.00 -11.76
N SER A 181 7.71 18.77 -11.34
CA SER A 181 7.84 18.36 -9.93
C SER A 181 9.28 18.51 -9.42
N PHE A 182 10.29 18.22 -10.24
CA PHE A 182 11.68 18.40 -9.83
C PHE A 182 12.18 19.85 -9.99
N LEU A 183 11.72 20.60 -11.00
CA LEU A 183 12.14 21.99 -11.23
C LEU A 183 11.53 23.00 -10.25
N ASP A 184 10.34 22.70 -9.74
CA ASP A 184 9.68 23.49 -8.71
C ASP A 184 10.14 23.15 -7.28
N SER A 185 11.05 22.18 -7.13
CA SER A 185 11.60 21.82 -5.83
C SER A 185 12.47 22.93 -5.24
N VAL A 186 12.36 23.12 -3.91
CA VAL A 186 13.17 24.09 -3.16
C VAL A 186 14.66 23.78 -3.28
N ASP A 187 15.01 22.49 -3.29
CA ASP A 187 16.41 22.05 -3.40
C ASP A 187 17.06 22.49 -4.73
N PHE A 188 16.31 22.48 -5.83
CA PHE A 188 16.81 22.93 -7.13
C PHE A 188 17.05 24.45 -7.15
N GLU A 189 16.12 25.23 -6.61
CA GLU A 189 16.26 26.68 -6.49
C GLU A 189 17.46 27.06 -5.61
N GLU A 190 17.60 26.44 -4.44
CA GLU A 190 18.76 26.64 -3.56
C GLU A 190 20.08 26.28 -4.24
N ALA A 191 20.11 25.20 -5.03
CA ALA A 191 21.29 24.79 -5.77
C ALA A 191 21.73 25.85 -6.80
N ILE A 192 20.78 26.43 -7.55
CA ILE A 192 21.06 27.49 -8.53
C ILE A 192 21.55 28.77 -7.83
N ILE A 193 20.85 29.22 -6.79
CA ILE A 193 21.24 30.41 -6.02
C ILE A 193 22.64 30.24 -5.42
N ARG A 194 22.97 29.04 -4.94
CA ARG A 194 24.29 28.73 -4.39
C ARG A 194 25.40 28.80 -5.43
N ILE A 195 25.15 28.33 -6.67
CA ILE A 195 26.09 28.44 -7.78
C ILE A 195 26.33 29.90 -8.14
N ILE A 196 25.26 30.69 -8.26
CA ILE A 196 25.34 32.12 -8.59
C ILE A 196 26.11 32.88 -7.49
N SER A 197 25.87 32.55 -6.22
CA SER A 197 26.51 33.22 -5.08
C SER A 197 27.99 32.84 -4.90
N ASN A 198 28.39 31.64 -5.32
CA ASN A 198 29.76 31.16 -5.20
C ASN A 198 30.15 30.28 -6.41
N PRO A 199 30.42 30.91 -7.57
CA PRO A 199 30.69 30.17 -8.80
C PRO A 199 32.10 29.57 -8.82
N SER A 200 32.33 28.60 -9.71
CA SER A 200 33.68 28.22 -10.10
C SER A 200 34.32 29.34 -10.91
N THR A 201 35.54 29.71 -10.52
CA THR A 201 36.35 30.70 -11.21
C THR A 201 37.61 30.07 -11.77
N LEU A 202 38.10 30.63 -12.86
CA LEU A 202 39.38 30.27 -13.46
C LEU A 202 40.16 31.55 -13.74
N TRP A 203 41.48 31.48 -13.53
CA TRP A 203 42.36 32.61 -13.81
C TRP A 203 42.51 32.77 -15.31
N LYS A 204 42.00 33.88 -15.85
CA LYS A 204 42.20 34.29 -17.23
C LYS A 204 43.27 35.36 -17.27
N THR A 205 44.16 35.26 -18.26
CA THR A 205 45.17 36.29 -18.50
C THR A 205 44.67 37.18 -19.63
N GLU A 206 44.55 38.47 -19.36
CA GLU A 206 44.18 39.47 -20.35
C GLU A 206 45.34 40.44 -20.59
N GLU A 207 45.70 40.63 -21.86
CA GLU A 207 46.66 41.64 -22.26
C GLU A 207 46.00 43.01 -22.17
N THR A 208 46.55 43.89 -21.32
CA THR A 208 46.06 45.25 -21.15
C THR A 208 47.19 46.24 -21.30
N SER A 209 46.88 47.39 -21.91
CA SER A 209 47.82 48.49 -22.03
C SER A 209 47.80 49.33 -20.75
N ILE A 210 48.86 49.21 -19.95
CA ILE A 210 49.02 49.96 -18.70
C ILE A 210 50.08 51.06 -18.86
N LYS A 211 50.03 52.10 -18.01
CA LYS A 211 51.09 53.11 -17.99
C LYS A 211 52.37 52.50 -17.44
N THR A 212 53.52 52.89 -17.99
CA THR A 212 54.83 52.37 -17.57
C THR A 212 55.14 52.63 -16.09
N SER A 213 54.53 53.65 -15.49
CA SER A 213 54.63 53.93 -14.05
C SER A 213 53.85 52.97 -13.15
N GLN A 214 52.91 52.18 -13.69
CA GLN A 214 52.05 51.27 -12.92
C GLN A 214 52.62 49.84 -12.85
N ILE A 215 53.81 49.61 -13.41
CA ILE A 215 54.47 48.31 -13.45
C ILE A 215 54.93 47.92 -12.04
N ARG A 216 54.44 46.76 -11.56
CA ARG A 216 54.88 46.21 -10.26
C ARG A 216 56.05 45.24 -10.40
N ARG A 217 56.10 44.47 -11.48
CA ARG A 217 57.13 43.44 -11.71
C ARG A 217 57.51 43.38 -13.18
N VAL A 218 58.82 43.40 -13.46
CA VAL A 218 59.35 43.35 -14.83
C VAL A 218 59.64 41.90 -15.20
N ASN A 219 59.05 41.42 -16.29
CA ASN A 219 59.35 40.12 -16.89
C ASN A 219 60.09 40.33 -18.24
N ARG A 220 60.57 39.24 -18.86
CA ARG A 220 61.31 39.31 -20.14
C ARG A 220 60.52 40.03 -21.24
N THR A 221 59.20 39.86 -21.28
CA THR A 221 58.31 40.48 -22.26
C THR A 221 58.22 42.00 -22.07
N ILE A 222 58.08 42.45 -20.82
CA ILE A 222 58.07 43.87 -20.43
C ILE A 222 59.45 44.51 -20.68
N SER A 223 60.54 43.83 -20.33
CA SER A 223 61.90 44.31 -20.60
C SER A 223 62.14 44.56 -22.08
N LYS A 224 61.65 43.67 -22.96
CA LYS A 224 61.73 43.87 -24.41
C LYS A 224 60.95 45.11 -24.84
N GLN A 225 59.76 45.33 -24.28
CA GLN A 225 58.92 46.49 -24.59
C GLN A 225 59.55 47.82 -24.14
N PHE A 226 60.35 47.86 -23.07
CA PHE A 226 61.11 49.06 -22.73
C PHE A 226 62.07 49.51 -23.83
N VAL A 227 62.54 48.59 -24.69
CA VAL A 227 63.42 48.94 -25.80
C VAL A 227 62.65 49.12 -27.10
N THR A 228 61.59 48.33 -27.35
CA THR A 228 60.93 48.28 -28.66
C THR A 228 59.64 49.09 -28.78
N ALA A 229 58.96 49.43 -27.68
CA ALA A 229 57.65 50.08 -27.75
C ALA A 229 57.75 51.56 -28.17
N SER A 230 56.74 52.01 -28.93
CA SER A 230 56.62 53.37 -29.49
C SER A 230 55.94 54.33 -28.51
N SER A 231 55.90 55.63 -28.82
CA SER A 231 55.38 56.69 -27.95
C SER A 231 56.14 56.78 -26.62
N ARG A 232 57.38 57.29 -26.68
CA ARG A 232 58.32 57.33 -25.55
C ARG A 232 58.35 58.70 -24.89
N VAL A 233 58.53 58.69 -23.58
CA VAL A 233 58.79 59.86 -22.74
C VAL A 233 60.30 59.91 -22.52
N ASP A 234 60.88 61.09 -22.72
CA ASP A 234 62.28 61.34 -22.45
C ASP A 234 62.55 61.22 -20.94
N THR A 235 63.51 60.38 -20.57
CA THR A 235 63.92 60.15 -19.18
C THR A 235 65.36 60.57 -18.93
N SER A 236 65.98 61.28 -19.87
CA SER A 236 67.38 61.72 -19.80
C SER A 236 67.68 62.66 -18.61
N GLY A 237 66.67 63.31 -18.03
CA GLY A 237 66.81 64.11 -16.79
C GLY A 237 66.86 63.29 -15.49
N LEU A 238 66.62 61.98 -15.53
CA LEU A 238 66.54 61.11 -14.35
C LEU A 238 67.81 60.25 -14.26
N ALA A 239 68.75 60.65 -13.41
CA ALA A 239 70.08 60.03 -13.28
C ALA A 239 70.03 58.50 -13.09
N TYR A 240 69.13 58.02 -12.21
CA TYR A 240 69.00 56.60 -11.90
C TYR A 240 68.51 55.71 -13.06
N LEU A 241 67.84 56.26 -14.07
CA LEU A 241 67.44 55.52 -15.28
C LEU A 241 68.51 55.59 -16.37
N ASN A 242 69.21 56.73 -16.47
CA ASN A 242 70.34 56.90 -17.38
C ASN A 242 71.52 56.00 -17.00
N ASP A 243 71.79 55.80 -15.70
CA ASP A 243 72.86 54.90 -15.23
C ASP A 243 72.63 53.44 -15.65
N ILE A 244 71.37 53.08 -15.95
CA ILE A 244 70.94 51.76 -16.42
C ILE A 244 70.81 51.73 -17.96
N GLY A 245 71.15 52.84 -18.65
CA GLY A 245 71.12 52.96 -20.10
C GLY A 245 69.74 53.24 -20.70
N LEU A 246 68.76 53.68 -19.90
CA LEU A 246 67.40 53.99 -20.34
C LEU A 246 67.20 55.51 -20.45
N SER A 247 67.56 56.07 -21.61
CA SER A 247 67.38 57.50 -21.93
C SER A 247 65.94 57.88 -22.28
N SER A 248 65.08 56.90 -22.55
CA SER A 248 63.64 57.10 -22.74
C SER A 248 62.86 55.84 -22.37
N LEU A 249 61.63 56.01 -21.92
CA LEU A 249 60.70 54.90 -21.61
C LEU A 249 59.41 55.03 -22.42
N PRO A 250 58.79 53.93 -22.87
CA PRO A 250 57.46 54.00 -23.48
C PRO A 250 56.43 54.56 -22.50
N ARG A 251 55.41 55.25 -23.00
CA ARG A 251 54.33 55.84 -22.17
C ARG A 251 53.38 54.77 -21.62
N THR A 252 53.13 53.75 -22.43
CA THR A 252 52.30 52.59 -22.09
C THR A 252 53.00 51.31 -22.56
N ILE A 253 52.76 50.22 -21.83
CA ILE A 253 53.23 48.88 -22.21
C ILE A 253 52.09 47.88 -22.10
N GLN A 254 52.17 46.81 -22.90
CA GLN A 254 51.27 45.67 -22.78
C GLN A 254 51.72 44.81 -21.60
N SER A 255 50.80 44.59 -20.66
CA SER A 255 50.99 43.72 -19.51
C SER A 255 49.86 42.72 -19.41
N ASP A 256 50.24 41.50 -19.07
CA ASP A 256 49.34 40.43 -18.69
C ASP A 256 48.78 40.71 -17.30
N ILE A 257 47.47 40.95 -17.19
CA ILE A 257 46.76 40.99 -15.90
C ILE A 257 45.99 39.69 -15.76
N ARG A 258 46.14 39.05 -14.60
CA ARG A 258 45.33 37.88 -14.24
C ARG A 258 44.03 38.39 -13.61
N THR A 259 42.92 38.15 -14.28
CA THR A 259 41.57 38.41 -13.78
C THR A 259 40.90 37.07 -13.47
N GLU A 260 40.04 37.05 -12.45
CA GLU A 260 39.18 35.91 -12.22
C GLU A 260 38.05 35.94 -13.24
N SER A 261 37.89 34.85 -13.99
CA SER A 261 36.77 34.68 -14.91
C SER A 261 35.85 33.60 -14.38
N VAL A 262 34.55 33.85 -14.41
CA VAL A 262 33.51 32.87 -14.09
C VAL A 262 33.24 31.91 -15.26
N ASP A 263 33.84 32.15 -16.43
CA ASP A 263 33.63 31.34 -17.63
C ASP A 263 34.40 30.01 -17.56
N THR A 264 33.83 29.06 -16.81
CA THR A 264 34.38 27.72 -16.57
C THR A 264 33.53 26.64 -17.26
N PRO A 265 34.10 25.51 -17.70
CA PRO A 265 33.33 24.42 -18.32
C PRO A 265 32.13 23.97 -17.48
N GLU A 266 32.27 23.99 -16.15
CA GLU A 266 31.22 23.65 -15.20
C GLU A 266 30.09 24.68 -15.19
N ASN A 267 30.40 25.98 -15.21
CA ASN A 267 29.39 27.03 -15.31
C ASN A 267 28.69 27.04 -16.68
N ARG A 268 29.44 26.78 -17.76
CA ARG A 268 28.86 26.60 -19.10
C ARG A 268 27.90 25.41 -19.14
N PHE A 269 28.22 24.32 -18.43
CA PHE A 269 27.32 23.18 -18.26
C PHE A 269 26.01 23.60 -17.57
N ILE A 270 26.06 24.35 -16.46
CA ILE A 270 24.84 24.83 -15.79
C ILE A 270 23.97 25.70 -16.72
N LYS A 271 24.59 26.63 -17.46
CA LYS A 271 23.89 27.46 -18.46
C LYS A 271 23.21 26.59 -19.53
N HIS A 272 23.92 25.58 -20.03
CA HIS A 272 23.38 24.64 -21.01
C HIS A 272 22.20 23.84 -20.46
N VAL A 273 22.29 23.30 -19.24
CA VAL A 273 21.22 22.54 -18.59
C VAL A 273 19.95 23.37 -18.44
N LEU A 274 20.06 24.61 -17.95
CA LEU A 274 18.91 25.51 -17.85
C LEU A 274 18.29 25.81 -19.22
N GLY A 275 19.11 25.97 -20.25
CA GLY A 275 18.63 26.13 -21.63
C GLY A 275 17.89 24.89 -22.17
N VAL A 276 18.37 23.68 -21.85
CA VAL A 276 17.69 22.42 -22.21
C VAL A 276 16.32 22.32 -21.54
N PHE A 277 16.23 22.65 -20.24
CA PHE A 277 14.94 22.67 -19.54
C PHE A 277 13.99 23.68 -20.14
N LEU A 278 14.46 24.91 -20.37
CA LEU A 278 13.68 25.98 -20.98
C LEU A 278 13.10 25.55 -22.33
N HIS A 279 13.94 25.00 -23.22
CA HIS A 279 13.52 24.58 -24.55
C HIS A 279 12.42 23.50 -24.50
N PHE A 280 12.56 22.50 -23.63
CA PHE A 280 11.54 21.47 -23.46
C PHE A 280 10.19 22.07 -23.02
N ILE A 281 10.20 23.04 -22.11
CA ILE A 281 8.97 23.67 -21.62
C ILE A 281 8.32 24.52 -22.73
N GLU A 282 9.12 25.24 -23.51
CA GLU A 282 8.65 26.01 -24.67
C GLU A 282 8.03 25.11 -25.74
N ASP A 283 8.63 23.94 -26.01
CA ASP A 283 8.07 22.93 -26.90
C ASP A 283 6.70 22.42 -26.39
N CYS A 284 6.59 22.12 -25.10
CA CYS A 284 5.32 21.76 -24.47
C CYS A 284 4.28 22.89 -24.58
N GLN A 285 4.70 24.13 -24.31
CA GLN A 285 3.88 25.34 -24.36
C GLN A 285 3.30 25.56 -25.77
N ALA A 286 4.09 25.34 -26.83
CA ALA A 286 3.64 25.45 -28.21
C ALA A 286 2.48 24.47 -28.50
N VAL A 287 2.56 23.23 -28.03
CA VAL A 287 1.48 22.24 -28.18
C VAL A 287 0.25 22.62 -27.34
N PHE A 288 0.44 23.05 -26.08
CA PHE A 288 -0.66 23.46 -25.20
C PHE A 288 -1.41 24.68 -25.71
N SER A 289 -0.73 25.60 -26.40
CA SER A 289 -1.34 26.80 -27.00
C SER A 289 -2.37 26.46 -28.08
N THR A 290 -2.15 25.38 -28.82
CA THR A 290 -3.04 24.91 -29.89
C THR A 290 -4.21 24.10 -29.32
N ALA A 291 -3.99 23.38 -28.21
CA ALA A 291 -4.98 22.54 -27.57
C ALA A 291 -5.82 23.34 -26.56
N LYS A 292 -7.00 23.85 -26.99
CA LYS A 292 -7.96 24.59 -26.13
C LYS A 292 -8.28 23.92 -24.78
N LYS A 293 -8.16 22.58 -24.70
CA LYS A 293 -8.40 21.80 -23.48
C LYS A 293 -7.30 21.93 -22.40
N TYR A 294 -6.12 22.44 -22.76
CA TYR A 294 -4.92 22.48 -21.91
C TYR A 294 -4.47 23.90 -21.55
N HIS A 295 -5.39 24.87 -21.54
CA HIS A 295 -5.08 26.26 -21.15
C HIS A 295 -4.46 26.39 -19.75
N PHE A 296 -4.79 25.47 -18.84
CA PHE A 296 -4.15 25.39 -17.52
C PHE A 296 -2.67 24.99 -17.61
N ALA A 297 -2.37 23.95 -18.39
CA ALA A 297 -0.99 23.52 -18.65
C ALA A 297 -0.17 24.65 -19.30
N LEU A 298 -0.79 25.43 -20.19
CA LEU A 298 -0.18 26.62 -20.78
C LEU A 298 0.21 27.67 -19.73
N ARG A 299 -0.67 27.94 -18.76
CA ARG A 299 -0.34 28.86 -17.65
C ARG A 299 0.78 28.32 -16.77
N GLU A 300 0.74 27.03 -16.44
CA GLU A 300 1.81 26.40 -15.66
C GLU A 300 3.16 26.44 -16.37
N SER A 301 3.18 26.16 -17.68
CA SER A 301 4.41 26.24 -18.48
C SER A 301 4.93 27.68 -18.54
N ASN A 302 4.05 28.69 -18.67
CA ASN A 302 4.47 30.10 -18.68
C ASN A 302 5.19 30.48 -17.38
N HIS A 303 4.63 30.09 -16.23
CA HIS A 303 5.24 30.40 -14.94
C HIS A 303 6.64 29.78 -14.81
N LEU A 304 6.79 28.54 -15.29
CA LEU A 304 8.06 27.83 -15.22
C LEU A 304 9.11 28.40 -16.20
N VAL A 305 8.67 28.83 -17.39
CA VAL A 305 9.49 29.60 -18.35
C VAL A 305 9.96 30.91 -17.72
N GLU A 306 9.07 31.68 -17.10
CA GLU A 306 9.42 32.93 -16.42
C GLU A 306 10.42 32.70 -15.29
N LYS A 307 10.25 31.64 -14.50
CA LYS A 307 11.16 31.26 -13.41
C LYS A 307 12.57 30.93 -13.93
N ILE A 308 12.69 30.09 -14.96
CA ILE A 308 14.00 29.73 -15.54
C ILE A 308 14.65 30.93 -16.24
N ASN A 309 13.89 31.72 -16.98
CA ASN A 309 14.39 32.97 -17.56
C ASN A 309 14.84 33.96 -16.48
N GLY A 310 14.15 33.99 -15.34
CA GLY A 310 14.58 34.71 -14.14
C GLY A 310 16.00 34.32 -13.72
N TYR A 311 16.30 33.02 -13.64
CA TYR A 311 17.65 32.54 -13.35
C TYR A 311 18.67 32.89 -14.45
N LEU A 312 18.32 32.72 -15.72
CA LEU A 312 19.21 33.05 -16.84
C LEU A 312 19.49 34.55 -16.98
N SER A 313 18.61 35.41 -16.44
CA SER A 313 18.77 36.87 -16.48
C SER A 313 19.83 37.43 -15.52
N TYR A 314 20.32 36.62 -14.57
CA TYR A 314 21.38 37.05 -13.65
C TYR A 314 22.67 37.40 -14.42
N SER A 315 23.34 38.49 -14.03
CA SER A 315 24.58 38.97 -14.69
C SER A 315 25.66 37.90 -14.80
N PHE A 316 25.69 36.97 -13.85
CA PHE A 316 26.53 35.77 -13.86
C PHE A 316 26.48 35.01 -15.19
N PHE A 317 25.29 34.76 -15.76
CA PHE A 317 25.13 33.98 -17.00
C PHE A 317 25.45 34.77 -18.27
N ASN A 318 25.51 36.10 -18.19
CA ASN A 318 25.93 36.96 -19.29
C ASN A 318 27.44 36.88 -19.53
N GLU A 319 28.22 36.57 -18.50
CA GLU A 319 29.69 36.43 -18.59
C GLU A 319 30.15 35.02 -19.02
N ILE A 320 29.22 34.07 -19.13
CA ILE A 320 29.48 32.66 -19.44
C ILE A 320 29.17 32.37 -20.91
N LEU A 321 30.11 31.73 -21.62
CA LEU A 321 29.92 31.31 -23.00
C LEU A 321 29.06 30.05 -23.12
N ASP A 322 28.56 29.77 -24.32
CA ASP A 322 27.82 28.53 -24.56
C ASP A 322 28.74 27.30 -24.46
N ALA A 323 28.16 26.19 -23.98
CA ALA A 323 28.89 24.94 -23.83
C ALA A 323 29.21 24.33 -25.19
N THR A 324 30.50 24.18 -25.51
CA THR A 324 30.95 23.46 -26.70
C THR A 324 31.18 21.98 -26.45
N THR A 325 31.49 21.59 -25.20
CA THR A 325 31.68 20.21 -24.75
C THR A 325 31.23 20.05 -23.30
N LEU A 326 30.56 18.94 -22.98
CA LEU A 326 30.07 18.65 -21.63
C LEU A 326 31.09 17.79 -20.87
N LYS A 327 31.74 18.35 -19.84
CA LYS A 327 32.76 17.66 -19.03
C LYS A 327 32.15 16.93 -17.82
N LEU A 328 31.32 15.91 -18.07
CA LEU A 328 30.59 15.18 -17.02
C LEU A 328 31.49 14.50 -15.96
N ASN A 329 32.75 14.23 -16.31
CA ASN A 329 33.75 13.66 -15.40
C ASN A 329 34.45 14.70 -14.51
N SER A 330 34.02 15.96 -14.51
CA SER A 330 34.60 16.99 -13.64
C SER A 330 34.34 16.67 -12.16
N PRO A 331 35.37 16.56 -11.31
CA PRO A 331 35.19 16.35 -9.87
C PRO A 331 34.37 17.45 -9.20
N LEU A 332 34.41 18.68 -9.76
CA LEU A 332 33.65 19.80 -9.25
C LEU A 332 32.15 19.58 -9.51
N LEU A 333 31.76 19.16 -10.71
CA LEU A 333 30.37 18.81 -11.02
C LEU A 333 29.86 17.64 -10.17
N GLN A 334 30.71 16.66 -9.88
CA GLN A 334 30.28 15.45 -9.15
C GLN A 334 30.23 15.63 -7.63
N LYS A 335 31.03 16.53 -7.05
CA LYS A 335 31.20 16.62 -5.58
C LYS A 335 30.83 17.97 -4.97
N ARG A 336 30.86 19.08 -5.73
CA ARG A 336 30.59 20.41 -5.17
C ARG A 336 29.08 20.61 -5.04
N ASN A 337 28.63 20.91 -3.81
CA ASN A 337 27.24 21.26 -3.54
C ASN A 337 26.81 22.49 -4.39
N GLY A 338 25.57 22.46 -4.86
CA GLY A 338 25.06 23.27 -5.97
C GLY A 338 25.19 22.52 -7.29
N TYR A 339 26.42 22.27 -7.75
CA TYR A 339 26.67 21.68 -9.07
C TYR A 339 26.25 20.21 -9.16
N ARG A 340 26.50 19.43 -8.10
CA ARG A 340 26.12 18.01 -8.03
C ARG A 340 24.61 17.83 -8.11
N GLU A 341 23.87 18.68 -7.42
CA GLU A 341 22.42 18.69 -7.40
C GLU A 341 21.87 19.00 -8.79
N VAL A 342 22.40 20.03 -9.48
CA VAL A 342 21.98 20.36 -10.86
C VAL A 342 22.36 19.25 -11.85
N LEU A 343 23.54 18.64 -11.72
CA LEU A 343 23.94 17.48 -12.54
C LEU A 343 22.97 16.32 -12.36
N ASN A 344 22.63 15.98 -11.12
CA ASN A 344 21.67 14.92 -10.81
C ASN A 344 20.29 15.23 -11.40
N ARG A 345 19.80 16.48 -11.26
CA ARG A 345 18.52 16.89 -11.86
C ARG A 345 18.53 16.82 -13.38
N TRP A 346 19.65 17.14 -14.03
CA TRP A 346 19.79 16.98 -15.48
C TRP A 346 19.73 15.52 -15.93
N LEU A 347 20.38 14.61 -15.19
CA LEU A 347 20.30 13.17 -15.46
C LEU A 347 18.88 12.63 -15.24
N GLN A 348 18.21 13.07 -14.16
CA GLN A 348 16.82 12.73 -13.89
C GLN A 348 15.88 13.27 -14.98
N PHE A 349 16.11 14.48 -15.48
CA PHE A 349 15.31 15.08 -16.55
C PHE A 349 15.32 14.24 -17.83
N ASP A 350 16.49 13.75 -18.27
CA ASP A 350 16.58 12.92 -19.48
C ASP A 350 15.71 11.66 -19.39
N LEU A 351 15.55 11.11 -18.18
CA LEU A 351 14.67 9.97 -17.90
C LEU A 351 13.20 10.39 -17.72
N ALA A 352 12.94 11.42 -16.90
CA ALA A 352 11.59 11.90 -16.57
C ALA A 352 10.84 12.45 -17.80
N SER A 353 11.54 13.11 -18.71
CA SER A 353 10.99 13.60 -19.97
C SER A 353 10.57 12.47 -20.94
N LYS A 354 11.12 11.27 -20.77
CA LYS A 354 10.78 10.07 -21.57
C LYS A 354 9.76 9.16 -20.87
N LEU A 355 9.57 9.34 -19.56
CA LEU A 355 8.66 8.54 -18.75
C LEU A 355 7.21 8.74 -19.17
N ILE A 356 6.51 7.64 -19.36
CA ILE A 356 5.06 7.58 -19.47
C ILE A 356 4.57 6.71 -18.31
N TRP A 357 3.46 7.09 -17.68
CA TRP A 357 2.85 6.24 -16.68
C TRP A 357 1.49 5.75 -17.15
N GLN A 358 1.45 4.49 -17.57
CA GLN A 358 0.24 3.79 -18.01
C GLN A 358 -0.72 3.65 -16.82
N GLY A 359 -1.77 4.46 -16.78
CA GLY A 359 -2.71 4.52 -15.65
C GLY A 359 -2.61 5.78 -14.78
N GLY A 360 -1.53 6.57 -14.92
CA GLY A 360 -1.44 7.94 -14.39
C GLY A 360 -2.32 8.94 -15.17
N GLU A 361 -2.91 8.49 -16.27
CA GLU A 361 -3.85 9.25 -17.09
C GLU A 361 -4.98 9.94 -16.32
N ASN A 362 -5.52 9.30 -15.27
CA ASN A 362 -6.59 9.87 -14.43
C ASN A 362 -6.05 10.81 -13.33
N VAL A 363 -4.74 10.76 -13.06
CA VAL A 363 -4.04 11.61 -12.08
C VAL A 363 -3.60 12.92 -12.74
N TYR A 364 -3.18 12.86 -14.01
CA TYR A 364 -2.66 13.99 -14.78
C TYR A 364 -3.61 14.48 -15.88
N GLU A 365 -4.88 14.10 -15.92
CA GLU A 365 -5.80 14.69 -16.92
C GLU A 365 -6.00 16.18 -16.60
N ALA A 366 -5.82 17.07 -17.58
CA ALA A 366 -5.87 18.52 -17.35
C ALA A 366 -7.17 18.96 -16.66
N GLY A 367 -7.03 19.48 -15.44
CA GLY A 367 -8.13 19.81 -14.53
C GLY A 367 -8.41 18.70 -13.51
N LYS A 368 -8.43 17.42 -13.91
CA LYS A 368 -8.84 16.30 -13.06
C LYS A 368 -7.68 15.68 -12.29
N ARG A 369 -7.60 15.98 -10.99
CA ARG A 369 -6.68 15.33 -10.05
C ARG A 369 -7.45 14.31 -9.19
N ASP A 370 -7.31 13.03 -9.50
CA ASP A 370 -7.81 11.97 -8.62
C ASP A 370 -6.77 11.66 -7.52
N ILE A 371 -6.91 12.31 -6.36
CA ILE A 371 -5.97 12.10 -5.25
C ILE A 371 -6.09 10.69 -4.69
N ALA A 372 -7.28 10.07 -4.71
CA ALA A 372 -7.42 8.74 -4.13
C ALA A 372 -6.54 7.74 -4.88
N THR A 373 -6.56 7.82 -6.20
CA THR A 373 -5.68 7.04 -7.08
C THR A 373 -4.20 7.43 -6.89
N LEU A 374 -3.87 8.72 -6.76
CA LEU A 374 -2.49 9.16 -6.48
C LEU A 374 -1.96 8.62 -5.14
N TYR A 375 -2.77 8.67 -4.10
CA TYR A 375 -2.43 8.19 -2.76
C TYR A 375 -2.26 6.68 -2.74
N GLU A 376 -3.10 5.93 -3.47
CA GLU A 376 -2.90 4.50 -3.71
C GLU A 376 -1.52 4.25 -4.35
N TYR A 377 -1.21 4.90 -5.47
CA TYR A 377 0.08 4.71 -6.12
C TYR A 377 1.28 5.13 -5.26
N TRP A 378 1.16 6.21 -4.48
CA TRP A 378 2.20 6.61 -3.54
C TRP A 378 2.38 5.55 -2.44
N LEU A 379 1.29 5.04 -1.87
CA LEU A 379 1.31 3.95 -0.88
C LEU A 379 1.95 2.67 -1.44
N PHE A 380 1.74 2.35 -2.72
CA PHE A 380 2.40 1.20 -3.35
C PHE A 380 3.93 1.27 -3.18
N PHE A 381 4.56 2.41 -3.48
CA PHE A 381 6.01 2.56 -3.33
C PHE A 381 6.45 2.52 -1.86
N GLN A 382 5.69 3.14 -0.96
CA GLN A 382 5.96 3.08 0.48
C GLN A 382 5.91 1.64 1.02
N LEU A 383 4.90 0.87 0.63
CA LEU A 383 4.78 -0.54 1.00
C LEU A 383 5.84 -1.40 0.31
N TYR A 384 6.15 -1.14 -0.95
CA TYR A 384 7.18 -1.85 -1.71
C TYR A 384 8.52 -1.79 -0.96
N GLU A 385 8.96 -0.60 -0.59
CA GLU A 385 10.22 -0.40 0.15
C GLU A 385 10.17 -1.08 1.51
N LEU A 386 9.06 -0.94 2.23
CA LEU A 386 8.88 -1.56 3.52
C LEU A 386 8.98 -3.10 3.44
N ILE A 387 8.35 -3.72 2.44
CA ILE A 387 8.39 -5.17 2.25
C ILE A 387 9.77 -5.64 1.80
N VAL A 388 10.41 -4.93 0.86
CA VAL A 388 11.76 -5.25 0.40
C VAL A 388 12.77 -5.17 1.55
N ASP A 389 12.66 -4.17 2.42
CA ASP A 389 13.46 -4.04 3.65
C ASP A 389 13.16 -5.17 4.65
N LYS A 390 11.89 -5.38 5.03
CA LYS A 390 11.52 -6.35 6.08
C LYS A 390 11.83 -7.79 5.75
N PHE A 391 11.78 -8.15 4.48
CA PHE A 391 12.08 -9.50 4.01
C PHE A 391 13.49 -9.60 3.39
N ASN A 392 14.32 -8.56 3.49
CA ASN A 392 15.67 -8.51 2.95
C ASN A 392 15.76 -9.07 1.51
N LEU A 393 14.89 -8.57 0.63
CA LEU A 393 14.77 -9.11 -0.73
C LEU A 393 15.88 -8.55 -1.62
N GLU A 394 17.09 -9.09 -1.49
CA GLU A 394 18.31 -8.60 -2.17
C GLU A 394 18.16 -8.49 -3.69
N VAL A 395 17.37 -9.39 -4.29
CA VAL A 395 17.01 -9.37 -5.72
C VAL A 395 16.39 -8.03 -6.12
N TYR A 396 15.54 -7.45 -5.28
CA TYR A 396 14.89 -6.16 -5.55
C TYR A 396 15.66 -4.95 -5.00
N GLN A 397 16.71 -5.18 -4.22
CA GLN A 397 17.64 -4.13 -3.79
C GLN A 397 18.71 -3.84 -4.84
N ASN A 398 19.11 -4.86 -5.64
CA ASN A 398 20.30 -4.80 -6.49
C ASN A 398 20.07 -5.13 -7.98
N GLN A 399 18.84 -5.47 -8.43
CA GLN A 399 18.55 -5.79 -9.84
C GLN A 399 17.65 -4.74 -10.51
N ASN A 400 17.70 -4.71 -11.85
CA ASN A 400 16.85 -3.89 -12.71
C ASN A 400 15.36 -4.07 -12.35
N PHE A 401 14.65 -2.96 -12.19
CA PHE A 401 13.21 -2.91 -11.95
C PHE A 401 12.37 -3.23 -13.20
N ASP A 402 12.79 -4.16 -14.03
CA ASP A 402 12.09 -4.60 -15.26
C ASP A 402 10.67 -5.12 -14.97
N HIS A 403 10.41 -5.54 -13.73
CA HIS A 403 9.08 -5.92 -13.28
C HIS A 403 8.12 -4.72 -13.11
N LEU A 404 8.63 -3.50 -12.90
CA LEU A 404 7.85 -2.27 -12.77
C LEU A 404 7.74 -1.49 -14.10
N PHE A 405 8.70 -1.65 -15.03
CA PHE A 405 8.75 -0.85 -16.26
C PHE A 405 8.66 -1.70 -17.55
N GLU A 406 8.04 -1.18 -18.61
CA GLU A 406 8.07 -1.73 -19.99
C GLU A 406 8.49 -0.64 -20.96
N THR A 407 9.32 -0.98 -21.94
CA THR A 407 9.59 -0.11 -23.10
C THR A 407 8.54 -0.34 -24.17
N ASP A 408 7.88 0.72 -24.62
CA ASP A 408 6.97 0.74 -25.77
C ASP A 408 7.49 1.69 -26.87
N ASP A 409 6.81 1.73 -28.02
CA ASP A 409 7.19 2.58 -29.17
C ASP A 409 7.16 4.09 -28.84
N SER A 410 6.50 4.48 -27.74
CA SER A 410 6.36 5.88 -27.29
C SER A 410 7.32 6.27 -26.17
N GLY A 411 8.02 5.31 -25.56
CA GLY A 411 9.05 5.52 -24.55
C GLY A 411 9.08 4.45 -23.45
N LEU A 412 9.51 4.85 -22.27
CA LEU A 412 9.62 3.97 -21.10
C LEU A 412 8.38 4.16 -20.22
N SER A 413 7.69 3.05 -19.95
CA SER A 413 6.35 3.06 -19.35
C SER A 413 6.31 2.35 -17.99
N LEU A 414 5.72 2.99 -16.97
CA LEU A 414 5.46 2.35 -15.68
C LEU A 414 4.23 1.44 -15.77
N LYS A 415 4.36 0.15 -15.42
CA LYS A 415 3.29 -0.89 -15.46
C LYS A 415 2.20 -0.70 -14.41
N LEU A 416 2.42 0.19 -13.43
CA LEU A 416 1.52 0.40 -12.30
C LEU A 416 0.20 1.00 -12.77
N LYS A 417 -0.80 0.15 -13.01
CA LYS A 417 -2.13 0.55 -13.47
C LYS A 417 -3.19 -0.04 -12.58
N SER A 418 -4.09 0.81 -12.06
CA SER A 418 -5.30 0.33 -11.39
C SER A 418 -6.03 -0.67 -12.31
N GLY A 419 -6.32 -1.85 -11.77
CA GLY A 419 -6.92 -2.91 -12.58
C GLY A 419 -5.94 -3.96 -13.13
N LYS A 420 -4.62 -3.73 -13.12
CA LYS A 420 -3.59 -4.73 -13.47
C LYS A 420 -2.85 -5.23 -12.21
N GLU A 421 -2.62 -6.54 -12.13
CA GLU A 421 -1.84 -7.12 -11.02
C GLU A 421 -0.35 -6.88 -11.23
N LEU A 422 0.34 -6.41 -10.18
CA LEU A 422 1.79 -6.28 -10.13
C LEU A 422 2.29 -7.01 -8.88
N MET A 423 3.35 -7.80 -8.97
CA MET A 423 3.81 -8.60 -7.84
C MET A 423 5.34 -8.62 -7.68
N ILE A 424 5.78 -8.73 -6.43
CA ILE A 424 7.13 -9.13 -6.05
C ILE A 424 7.08 -10.41 -5.23
N LYS A 425 8.09 -11.27 -5.41
CA LYS A 425 8.22 -12.57 -4.73
C LYS A 425 9.64 -12.75 -4.24
N GLY A 426 9.80 -13.36 -3.08
CA GLY A 426 11.11 -13.75 -2.61
C GLY A 426 11.04 -14.67 -1.42
N GLU A 427 12.21 -15.08 -0.95
CA GLU A 427 12.37 -16.01 0.16
C GLU A 427 13.37 -15.42 1.15
N THR A 428 13.09 -15.62 2.43
CA THR A 428 13.88 -15.06 3.52
C THR A 428 14.09 -16.12 4.60
N ASP A 429 15.34 -16.25 5.02
CA ASP A 429 15.72 -17.14 6.12
C ASP A 429 15.54 -16.40 7.45
N PHE A 430 14.54 -16.83 8.25
CA PHE A 430 14.42 -16.42 9.64
C PHE A 430 14.93 -17.52 10.56
N VAL A 431 15.42 -17.13 11.75
CA VAL A 431 16.17 -18.00 12.69
C VAL A 431 15.55 -19.39 12.92
N SER A 432 14.22 -19.51 12.97
CA SER A 432 13.53 -20.80 13.20
C SER A 432 12.70 -21.31 12.01
N ARG A 433 12.51 -20.52 10.94
CA ARG A 433 11.68 -20.91 9.79
C ARG A 433 11.98 -20.05 8.57
N ASN A 434 12.21 -20.68 7.43
CA ASN A 434 12.28 -19.98 6.15
C ASN A 434 10.87 -19.66 5.66
N LEU A 435 10.67 -18.42 5.23
CA LEU A 435 9.39 -17.93 4.72
C LEU A 435 9.54 -17.43 3.29
N SER A 436 8.58 -17.80 2.45
CA SER A 436 8.40 -17.25 1.12
C SER A 436 7.27 -16.22 1.15
N ILE A 437 7.45 -15.16 0.38
CA ILE A 437 6.51 -14.03 0.33
C ILE A 437 6.07 -13.71 -1.08
N ARG A 438 4.87 -13.15 -1.18
CA ARG A 438 4.34 -12.48 -2.36
C ARG A 438 3.63 -11.21 -1.93
N PHE A 439 4.15 -10.05 -2.34
CA PHE A 439 3.43 -8.79 -2.24
C PHE A 439 2.85 -8.46 -3.61
N SER A 440 1.53 -8.35 -3.68
CA SER A 440 0.79 -8.04 -4.91
C SER A 440 0.00 -6.75 -4.76
N TYR A 441 0.12 -5.88 -5.75
CA TYR A 441 -0.81 -4.81 -6.03
C TYR A 441 -1.98 -5.36 -6.85
N ASN A 442 -3.20 -5.07 -6.42
CA ASN A 442 -4.41 -5.28 -7.20
C ASN A 442 -4.64 -6.77 -7.57
N ARG A 443 -4.25 -7.71 -6.67
CA ARG A 443 -4.45 -9.17 -6.83
C ARG A 443 -5.92 -9.52 -6.87
N THR A 444 -6.31 -10.32 -7.86
CA THR A 444 -7.70 -10.75 -8.03
C THR A 444 -7.92 -12.12 -7.42
N PHE A 445 -8.84 -12.22 -6.47
CA PHE A 445 -9.31 -13.48 -5.88
C PHE A 445 -10.64 -13.86 -6.53
N LYS A 446 -10.59 -14.84 -7.45
CA LYS A 446 -11.78 -15.28 -8.20
C LYS A 446 -12.85 -15.82 -7.25
N GLY A 447 -14.10 -15.40 -7.47
CA GLY A 447 -15.27 -15.89 -6.74
C GLY A 447 -15.74 -17.27 -7.22
N GLY A 448 -16.61 -17.90 -6.45
CA GLY A 448 -17.18 -19.22 -6.76
C GLY A 448 -16.20 -20.37 -6.53
N ASN A 449 -15.18 -20.16 -5.68
CA ASN A 449 -14.27 -21.23 -5.30
C ASN A 449 -14.87 -22.07 -4.16
N ASP A 450 -15.03 -23.36 -4.41
CA ASP A 450 -15.29 -24.32 -3.36
C ASP A 450 -14.03 -24.49 -2.50
N TYR A 451 -14.20 -24.49 -1.18
CA TYR A 451 -13.10 -24.61 -0.22
C TYR A 451 -12.25 -25.87 -0.44
N VAL A 452 -12.90 -26.95 -0.89
CA VAL A 452 -12.28 -28.27 -1.17
C VAL A 452 -11.32 -28.22 -2.36
N SER A 453 -11.46 -27.22 -3.25
CA SER A 453 -10.60 -27.10 -4.44
C SER A 453 -9.14 -26.79 -4.11
N GLY A 454 -8.85 -26.32 -2.89
CA GLY A 454 -7.49 -25.98 -2.46
C GLY A 454 -6.89 -24.76 -3.16
N ASN A 455 -7.67 -24.05 -3.97
CA ASN A 455 -7.21 -22.91 -4.77
C ASN A 455 -7.36 -21.58 -4.02
N ALA A 456 -6.48 -20.63 -4.37
CA ALA A 456 -6.62 -19.24 -3.95
C ALA A 456 -7.91 -18.63 -4.53
N GLY A 457 -8.75 -18.03 -3.68
CA GLY A 457 -9.92 -17.30 -4.16
C GLY A 457 -10.91 -16.91 -3.07
N SER A 458 -12.06 -16.41 -3.53
CA SER A 458 -13.18 -15.99 -2.72
C SER A 458 -14.34 -16.98 -2.83
N ILE A 459 -15.06 -17.19 -1.74
CA ILE A 459 -16.19 -18.12 -1.68
C ILE A 459 -17.33 -17.66 -2.60
N THR A 460 -17.64 -16.36 -2.62
CA THR A 460 -18.83 -15.82 -3.28
C THR A 460 -18.49 -15.10 -4.57
N THR A 461 -18.15 -13.82 -4.48
CA THR A 461 -17.85 -12.96 -5.63
C THR A 461 -16.36 -12.72 -5.74
N THR A 462 -15.91 -12.30 -6.93
CA THR A 462 -14.53 -11.92 -7.14
C THR A 462 -14.19 -10.68 -6.30
N LEU A 463 -13.16 -10.80 -5.47
CA LEU A 463 -12.70 -9.74 -4.59
C LEU A 463 -11.30 -9.29 -5.00
N ARG A 464 -11.04 -7.99 -4.84
CA ARG A 464 -9.79 -7.35 -5.23
C ARG A 464 -9.40 -6.32 -4.18
N PRO A 465 -8.58 -6.71 -3.20
CA PRO A 465 -7.91 -5.76 -2.31
C PRO A 465 -6.84 -4.96 -3.07
N ASP A 466 -6.58 -3.73 -2.65
CA ASP A 466 -5.59 -2.87 -3.30
C ASP A 466 -4.17 -3.44 -3.13
N TYR A 467 -3.84 -3.94 -1.94
CA TYR A 467 -2.60 -4.67 -1.69
C TYR A 467 -2.85 -5.97 -0.96
N THR A 468 -2.03 -6.97 -1.26
CA THR A 468 -2.04 -8.24 -0.54
C THR A 468 -0.62 -8.70 -0.28
N LEU A 469 -0.27 -8.87 0.98
CA LEU A 469 0.93 -9.56 1.43
C LEU A 469 0.58 -11.01 1.75
N SER A 470 1.15 -11.94 0.99
CA SER A 470 0.99 -13.37 1.21
C SER A 470 2.29 -13.96 1.75
N ILE A 471 2.21 -14.74 2.83
CA ILE A 471 3.38 -15.32 3.51
C ILE A 471 3.10 -16.79 3.78
N TRP A 472 4.06 -17.66 3.45
CA TRP A 472 3.98 -19.10 3.70
C TRP A 472 5.38 -19.70 3.93
N PRO A 473 5.50 -20.96 4.40
CA PRO A 473 6.79 -21.60 4.63
C PRO A 473 7.46 -21.98 3.30
N SER A 474 8.77 -21.72 3.15
CA SER A 474 9.50 -21.96 1.90
C SER A 474 9.61 -23.42 1.48
N SER A 475 9.25 -24.36 2.35
CA SER A 475 9.15 -25.78 1.99
C SER A 475 8.00 -26.10 1.02
N PHE A 476 7.09 -25.15 0.79
CA PHE A 476 5.94 -25.31 -0.09
C PHE A 476 6.00 -24.31 -1.25
N THR A 477 5.57 -24.76 -2.43
CA THR A 477 5.19 -23.83 -3.49
C THR A 477 3.93 -23.06 -3.10
N GLU A 478 3.67 -21.90 -3.71
CA GLU A 478 2.47 -21.10 -3.41
C GLU A 478 1.17 -21.93 -3.58
N HIS A 479 1.09 -22.76 -4.62
CA HIS A 479 -0.07 -23.61 -4.87
C HIS A 479 -0.23 -24.71 -3.81
N GLU A 480 0.86 -25.34 -3.38
CA GLU A 480 0.82 -26.32 -2.28
C GLU A 480 0.47 -25.66 -0.96
N ALA A 481 0.98 -24.45 -0.71
CA ALA A 481 0.70 -23.70 0.50
C ALA A 481 -0.77 -23.29 0.61
N GLU A 482 -1.39 -22.93 -0.52
CA GLU A 482 -2.84 -22.73 -0.64
C GLU A 482 -3.58 -24.03 -0.37
N LYS A 483 -3.18 -25.15 -0.99
CA LYS A 483 -3.85 -26.44 -0.83
C LYS A 483 -3.78 -26.99 0.60
N GLU A 484 -2.61 -26.89 1.23
CA GLU A 484 -2.35 -27.36 2.59
C GLU A 484 -2.67 -26.33 3.67
N ASP A 485 -3.28 -25.20 3.31
CA ASP A 485 -3.79 -24.20 4.26
C ASP A 485 -2.72 -23.51 5.13
N VAL A 486 -1.46 -23.55 4.71
CA VAL A 486 -0.32 -22.96 5.44
C VAL A 486 0.01 -21.53 4.99
N ILE A 487 -0.61 -21.06 3.89
CA ILE A 487 -0.47 -19.67 3.43
C ILE A 487 -1.30 -18.70 4.28
N THR A 488 -0.82 -17.47 4.39
CA THR A 488 -1.49 -16.38 5.12
C THR A 488 -1.59 -15.18 4.21
N HIS A 489 -2.80 -14.65 3.99
CA HIS A 489 -2.97 -13.39 3.29
C HIS A 489 -3.29 -12.25 4.26
N ILE A 490 -2.63 -11.12 4.06
CA ILE A 490 -2.89 -9.88 4.76
C ILE A 490 -3.21 -8.83 3.72
N HIS A 491 -4.41 -8.26 3.82
CA HIS A 491 -4.93 -7.31 2.84
C HIS A 491 -4.82 -5.89 3.36
N PHE A 492 -4.49 -4.97 2.46
CA PHE A 492 -4.49 -3.54 2.73
C PHE A 492 -5.34 -2.83 1.67
N ASP A 493 -6.22 -1.93 2.09
CA ASP A 493 -7.02 -1.08 1.20
C ASP A 493 -6.60 0.37 1.41
N ALA A 494 -6.23 1.06 0.33
CA ALA A 494 -5.95 2.49 0.36
C ALA A 494 -7.26 3.26 0.41
N LYS A 495 -7.42 4.07 1.45
CA LYS A 495 -8.53 5.02 1.55
C LYS A 495 -7.98 6.40 1.80
N TYR A 496 -8.07 7.26 0.79
CA TYR A 496 -7.76 8.66 0.95
C TYR A 496 -8.73 9.37 1.93
N LYS A 497 -9.96 8.88 2.03
CA LYS A 497 -11.00 9.44 2.91
C LYS A 497 -11.65 8.33 3.72
N ILE A 498 -11.66 8.50 5.04
CA ILE A 498 -12.47 7.69 5.94
C ILE A 498 -13.39 8.62 6.75
N GLN A 499 -14.63 8.19 6.94
CA GLN A 499 -15.59 8.88 7.82
C GLN A 499 -15.32 8.43 9.27
N ASN A 500 -14.92 9.37 10.13
CA ASN A 500 -14.83 9.26 11.60
C ASN A 500 -14.46 7.88 12.18
N ILE A 501 -13.22 7.42 11.95
CA ILE A 501 -12.61 6.27 12.66
C ILE A 501 -12.73 6.43 14.18
N GLN A 502 -12.58 7.64 14.70
CA GLN A 502 -12.70 7.90 16.13
C GLN A 502 -14.08 7.58 16.70
N GLU A 503 -15.17 7.90 15.99
CA GLU A 503 -16.55 7.59 16.43
C GLU A 503 -16.93 6.13 16.15
N GLN A 504 -16.40 5.54 15.07
CA GLN A 504 -16.68 4.15 14.65
C GLN A 504 -16.11 3.12 15.60
N TYR A 505 -15.06 3.48 16.32
CA TYR A 505 -14.31 2.52 17.09
C TYR A 505 -14.26 2.82 18.59
N THR A 506 -14.85 3.91 19.08
CA THR A 506 -15.01 4.10 20.53
C THR A 506 -15.76 2.90 21.12
N GLU A 507 -15.17 2.26 22.13
CA GLU A 507 -15.84 1.26 22.94
C GLU A 507 -16.94 1.95 23.75
N THR A 508 -18.13 2.04 23.18
CA THR A 508 -19.32 2.48 23.92
C THR A 508 -20.37 1.40 23.81
N THR A 509 -20.56 0.67 24.89
CA THR A 509 -21.72 -0.21 25.16
C THR A 509 -23.03 0.58 25.33
N ASP A 510 -22.99 1.90 25.17
CA ASP A 510 -24.16 2.77 25.32
C ASP A 510 -25.12 2.59 24.14
N GLU A 511 -26.31 2.06 24.43
CA GLU A 511 -27.43 1.95 23.48
C GLU A 511 -27.75 3.29 22.79
N GLU A 512 -27.47 4.42 23.44
CA GLU A 512 -27.61 5.75 22.84
C GLU A 512 -26.68 5.99 21.65
N VAL A 513 -25.46 5.44 21.64
CA VAL A 513 -24.52 5.58 20.53
C VAL A 513 -24.95 4.71 19.35
N LEU A 514 -25.36 3.46 19.63
CA LEU A 514 -25.96 2.57 18.64
C LEU A 514 -27.21 3.19 18.00
N ASN A 515 -28.13 3.74 18.80
CA ASN A 515 -29.32 4.41 18.29
C ASN A 515 -28.99 5.65 17.45
N ARG A 516 -27.97 6.45 17.82
CA ARG A 516 -27.50 7.58 17.01
C ARG A 516 -26.87 7.12 15.70
N MET A 517 -26.14 5.99 15.70
CA MET A 517 -25.58 5.38 14.49
C MET A 517 -26.70 4.87 13.57
N ASP A 518 -27.67 4.13 14.10
CA ASP A 518 -28.84 3.64 13.37
C ASP A 518 -29.67 4.77 12.78
N GLU A 519 -29.89 5.85 13.52
CA GLU A 519 -30.56 7.05 13.01
C GLU A 519 -29.78 7.69 11.85
N ARG A 520 -28.45 7.73 11.92
CA ARG A 520 -27.60 8.28 10.85
C ARG A 520 -27.55 7.36 9.63
N GLU A 521 -27.61 6.04 9.81
CA GLU A 521 -27.74 5.07 8.72
C GLU A 521 -29.11 5.19 8.03
N ARG A 522 -30.21 5.29 8.81
CA ARG A 522 -31.57 5.51 8.29
C ARG A 522 -31.70 6.86 7.56
N LYS A 523 -30.99 7.89 8.02
CA LYS A 523 -30.90 9.21 7.34
C LYS A 523 -29.98 9.19 6.11
N GLY A 524 -29.29 8.07 5.82
CA GLY A 524 -28.38 7.94 4.68
C GLY A 524 -27.09 8.77 4.81
N THR A 525 -26.86 9.39 5.97
CA THR A 525 -25.72 10.28 6.24
C THR A 525 -24.43 9.55 6.63
N PHE A 526 -24.54 8.25 6.94
CA PHE A 526 -23.44 7.42 7.42
C PHE A 526 -23.61 6.00 6.88
N LYS A 527 -22.56 5.41 6.29
CA LYS A 527 -22.52 3.98 5.94
C LYS A 527 -21.12 3.45 6.22
N ASN A 528 -21.01 2.43 7.07
CA ASN A 528 -19.76 1.77 7.46
C ASN A 528 -19.17 0.87 6.34
N VAL A 529 -19.14 1.35 5.10
CA VAL A 529 -18.81 0.53 3.92
C VAL A 529 -17.37 0.02 3.98
N ASP A 530 -16.43 0.84 4.43
CA ASP A 530 -15.01 0.49 4.38
C ASP A 530 -14.63 -0.60 5.40
N LEU A 531 -15.18 -0.53 6.62
CA LEU A 531 -14.97 -1.57 7.64
C LEU A 531 -15.70 -2.88 7.27
N LEU A 532 -16.92 -2.79 6.75
CA LEU A 532 -17.65 -3.95 6.23
C LEU A 532 -16.90 -4.61 5.09
N LYS A 533 -16.22 -3.84 4.23
CA LYS A 533 -15.34 -4.36 3.18
C LYS A 533 -14.17 -5.16 3.78
N MET A 534 -13.57 -4.70 4.88
CA MET A 534 -12.49 -5.43 5.54
C MET A 534 -12.96 -6.75 6.17
N HIS A 535 -14.15 -6.76 6.79
CA HIS A 535 -14.79 -8.00 7.24
C HIS A 535 -15.09 -8.94 6.06
N ALA A 536 -15.62 -8.41 4.96
CA ALA A 536 -15.88 -9.20 3.76
C ALA A 536 -14.59 -9.82 3.19
N TYR A 537 -13.48 -9.10 3.14
CA TYR A 537 -12.19 -9.68 2.75
C TYR A 537 -11.75 -10.79 3.70
N LYS A 538 -11.80 -10.52 5.01
CA LYS A 538 -11.42 -11.49 6.04
C LYS A 538 -12.20 -12.80 5.96
N ASP A 539 -13.50 -12.72 5.70
CA ASP A 539 -14.38 -13.88 5.75
C ASP A 539 -14.52 -14.58 4.40
N ALA A 540 -14.53 -13.83 3.29
CA ALA A 540 -14.77 -14.39 1.96
C ALA A 540 -13.50 -14.87 1.25
N ILE A 541 -12.35 -14.20 1.46
CA ILE A 541 -11.08 -14.61 0.86
C ILE A 541 -10.44 -15.68 1.75
N ARG A 542 -10.20 -16.85 1.17
CA ARG A 542 -9.61 -18.01 1.86
C ARG A 542 -8.24 -17.63 2.45
N ARG A 543 -7.96 -18.10 3.67
CA ARG A 543 -6.70 -17.87 4.42
C ARG A 543 -6.32 -16.41 4.68
N THR A 544 -7.30 -15.52 4.73
CA THR A 544 -7.07 -14.16 5.23
C THR A 544 -6.76 -14.17 6.72
N GLY A 545 -5.54 -13.78 7.07
CA GLY A 545 -5.13 -13.53 8.45
C GLY A 545 -5.55 -12.14 8.91
N GLY A 546 -5.59 -11.14 8.04
CA GLY A 546 -6.08 -9.82 8.44
C GLY A 546 -6.35 -8.89 7.27
N ALA A 547 -7.17 -7.87 7.53
CA ALA A 547 -7.49 -6.84 6.56
C ALA A 547 -7.45 -5.46 7.22
N TYR A 548 -6.66 -4.55 6.65
CA TYR A 548 -6.34 -3.26 7.26
C TYR A 548 -6.57 -2.13 6.26
N ILE A 549 -6.97 -0.97 6.77
CA ILE A 549 -7.14 0.24 5.95
C ILE A 549 -5.90 1.12 6.09
N LEU A 550 -5.36 1.61 4.99
CA LEU A 550 -4.27 2.59 4.98
C LEU A 550 -4.82 3.96 4.58
N TYR A 551 -4.61 4.97 5.41
CA TYR A 551 -5.24 6.27 5.18
C TYR A 551 -4.43 7.44 5.75
N PRO A 552 -4.61 8.66 5.23
CA PRO A 552 -3.98 9.83 5.82
C PRO A 552 -4.74 10.28 7.07
N GLY A 553 -4.03 10.41 8.20
CA GLY A 553 -4.62 10.80 9.48
C GLY A 553 -3.65 10.73 10.65
N SER A 554 -4.19 10.82 11.87
CA SER A 554 -3.40 10.90 13.11
C SER A 554 -3.70 9.83 14.16
N VAL A 555 -4.68 8.95 13.91
CA VAL A 555 -5.10 7.92 14.86
C VAL A 555 -4.98 6.53 14.25
N GLU A 556 -4.01 5.74 14.69
CA GLU A 556 -4.01 4.31 14.39
C GLU A 556 -5.00 3.56 15.28
N LYS A 557 -5.64 2.53 14.74
CA LYS A 557 -6.42 1.61 15.56
C LYS A 557 -6.38 0.17 15.07
N ARG A 558 -6.26 -0.76 16.01
CA ARG A 558 -6.12 -2.19 15.74
C ARG A 558 -7.08 -3.00 16.60
N PHE A 559 -7.62 -4.04 16.01
CA PHE A 559 -8.49 -5.03 16.64
C PHE A 559 -7.90 -6.39 16.38
N ASP A 560 -7.24 -6.92 17.40
CA ASP A 560 -6.78 -8.29 17.41
C ASP A 560 -8.02 -9.16 17.68
N GLY A 561 -8.33 -10.09 16.77
CA GLY A 561 -9.50 -10.96 16.87
C GLY A 561 -9.38 -11.98 18.01
N PHE A 562 -8.15 -12.28 18.43
CA PHE A 562 -7.82 -13.12 19.58
C PHE A 562 -6.69 -12.45 20.38
N HIS A 563 -6.09 -13.17 21.34
CA HIS A 563 -4.94 -12.68 22.12
C HIS A 563 -3.61 -12.65 21.33
N GLU A 564 -3.66 -12.80 20.00
CA GLU A 564 -2.52 -12.85 19.08
C GLU A 564 -2.67 -11.82 17.95
N VAL A 565 -1.55 -11.45 17.31
CA VAL A 565 -1.46 -10.41 16.26
C VAL A 565 -2.35 -10.73 15.04
N LEU A 566 -2.55 -12.02 14.76
CA LEU A 566 -3.46 -12.49 13.73
C LEU A 566 -4.40 -13.56 14.33
N PRO A 567 -5.67 -13.61 13.90
CA PRO A 567 -6.28 -12.73 12.92
C PRO A 567 -6.66 -11.33 13.43
N GLY A 568 -6.67 -10.31 12.57
CA GLY A 568 -6.93 -8.93 12.99
C GLY A 568 -7.53 -8.02 11.91
N LEU A 569 -8.11 -6.90 12.36
CA LEU A 569 -8.65 -5.82 11.54
C LEU A 569 -8.17 -4.48 12.09
N GLY A 570 -8.10 -3.45 11.27
CA GLY A 570 -7.72 -2.13 11.78
C GLY A 570 -7.44 -1.10 10.70
N ALA A 571 -6.88 0.02 11.11
CA ALA A 571 -6.48 1.11 10.25
C ALA A 571 -5.12 1.69 10.69
N PHE A 572 -4.25 1.94 9.72
CA PHE A 572 -2.95 2.57 9.89
C PHE A 572 -2.94 3.93 9.21
N THR A 573 -2.29 4.88 9.87
CA THR A 573 -2.13 6.23 9.35
C THR A 573 -0.83 6.34 8.58
N ILE A 574 -0.92 6.67 7.29
CA ILE A 574 0.25 6.92 6.45
C ILE A 574 0.04 8.27 5.75
N ASN A 575 0.89 9.24 6.07
CA ASN A 575 0.79 10.61 5.58
C ASN A 575 1.94 10.91 4.59
N PRO A 576 1.67 11.61 3.48
CA PRO A 576 2.73 12.12 2.62
C PRO A 576 3.46 13.25 3.34
N SER A 577 4.73 13.03 3.69
CA SER A 577 5.56 13.94 4.46
C SER A 577 7.03 13.62 4.22
N LYS A 578 7.88 14.66 4.10
CA LYS A 578 9.35 14.48 3.96
C LYS A 578 10.02 13.92 5.21
N HIS A 579 9.42 14.11 6.39
CA HIS A 579 10.07 13.83 7.67
C HIS A 579 9.53 12.59 8.38
N ASP A 580 8.22 12.43 8.40
CA ASP A 580 7.56 11.30 9.06
C ASP A 580 6.27 10.95 8.33
N THR A 581 6.31 9.84 7.61
CA THR A 581 5.15 9.32 6.88
C THR A 581 4.20 8.54 7.77
N GLY A 582 4.53 8.27 9.05
CA GLY A 582 3.76 7.37 9.92
C GLY A 582 3.95 5.88 9.61
N ILE A 583 4.78 5.52 8.62
CA ILE A 583 5.01 4.12 8.21
C ILE A 583 5.66 3.25 9.29
N SER A 584 6.28 3.88 10.30
CA SER A 584 6.91 3.19 11.43
C SER A 584 5.93 2.30 12.20
N GLY A 585 4.68 2.73 12.37
CA GLY A 585 3.63 1.97 13.04
C GLY A 585 3.26 0.68 12.30
N LEU A 586 3.16 0.76 10.97
CA LEU A 586 2.95 -0.39 10.07
C LEU A 586 4.20 -1.28 10.02
N SER A 587 5.39 -0.70 9.99
CA SER A 587 6.67 -1.41 9.98
C SER A 587 6.84 -2.30 11.22
N ALA A 588 6.54 -1.75 12.40
CA ALA A 588 6.54 -2.51 13.65
C ALA A 588 5.47 -3.62 13.65
N PHE A 589 4.31 -3.37 13.05
CA PHE A 589 3.25 -4.36 12.91
C PHE A 589 3.64 -5.54 12.02
N ILE A 590 4.20 -5.28 10.83
CA ILE A 590 4.69 -6.32 9.92
C ILE A 590 5.79 -7.14 10.61
N HIS A 591 6.67 -6.50 11.39
CA HIS A 591 7.67 -7.23 12.16
C HIS A 591 7.04 -8.20 13.19
N ARG A 592 5.98 -7.77 13.91
CA ARG A 592 5.22 -8.64 14.82
C ARG A 592 4.52 -9.79 14.11
N ILE A 593 3.99 -9.56 12.90
CA ILE A 593 3.42 -10.63 12.05
C ILE A 593 4.50 -11.65 11.69
N ILE A 594 5.68 -11.20 11.26
CA ILE A 594 6.78 -12.09 10.90
C ILE A 594 7.15 -12.96 12.12
N GLN A 595 7.35 -12.35 13.30
CA GLN A 595 7.62 -13.10 14.53
C GLN A 595 6.51 -14.12 14.85
N HIS A 596 5.24 -13.74 14.66
CA HIS A 596 4.09 -14.61 14.88
C HIS A 596 4.05 -15.80 13.90
N LEU A 597 4.33 -15.59 12.62
CA LEU A 597 4.31 -16.66 11.60
C LEU A 597 5.54 -17.59 11.67
N VAL A 598 6.65 -17.08 12.18
CA VAL A 598 7.88 -17.85 12.43
C VAL A 598 7.73 -18.77 13.65
N ASP A 599 6.91 -18.39 14.63
CA ASP A 599 6.64 -19.19 15.84
C ASP A 599 5.58 -20.28 15.60
N ARG A 600 6.01 -21.55 15.69
CA ARG A 600 5.15 -22.73 15.51
C ARG A 600 4.26 -23.04 16.72
N THR A 601 4.46 -22.36 17.84
CA THR A 601 3.71 -22.58 19.09
C THR A 601 2.46 -21.71 19.19
N THR A 602 2.24 -20.81 18.23
CA THR A 602 1.10 -19.90 18.20
C THR A 602 -0.23 -20.64 18.15
N GLN A 603 -1.23 -20.07 18.80
CA GLN A 603 -2.59 -20.58 18.78
C GLN A 603 -3.11 -20.66 17.35
N ARG A 604 -2.78 -19.66 16.52
CA ARG A 604 -3.05 -19.65 15.08
C ARG A 604 -2.53 -20.90 14.37
N GLU A 605 -1.26 -21.26 14.52
CA GLU A 605 -0.69 -22.43 13.84
C GLU A 605 -1.39 -23.73 14.27
N ARG A 606 -1.69 -23.87 15.58
CA ARG A 606 -2.43 -25.03 16.08
C ARG A 606 -3.85 -25.10 15.52
N ILE A 607 -4.57 -23.97 15.50
CA ILE A 607 -5.92 -23.89 14.93
C ILE A 607 -5.88 -24.29 13.45
N LEU A 608 -4.92 -23.78 12.68
CA LEU A 608 -4.79 -24.11 11.25
C LEU A 608 -4.54 -25.60 11.03
N ASN A 609 -3.61 -26.20 11.79
CA ASN A 609 -3.32 -27.62 11.69
C ASN A 609 -4.56 -28.48 12.02
N THR A 610 -5.27 -28.16 13.11
CA THR A 610 -6.49 -28.87 13.49
C THR A 610 -7.62 -28.65 12.49
N SER A 611 -7.83 -27.42 12.01
CA SER A 611 -8.83 -27.12 11.00
C SER A 611 -8.54 -27.82 9.67
N ASN A 612 -7.29 -27.89 9.24
CA ASN A 612 -6.91 -28.62 8.02
C ASN A 612 -7.19 -30.13 8.16
N GLN A 613 -6.95 -30.72 9.33
CA GLN A 613 -7.31 -32.11 9.61
C GLN A 613 -8.82 -32.33 9.52
N ILE A 614 -9.62 -31.48 10.18
CA ILE A 614 -11.09 -31.57 10.19
C ILE A 614 -11.66 -31.40 8.78
N LEU A 615 -11.13 -30.45 8.00
CA LEU A 615 -11.65 -30.15 6.66
C LEU A 615 -11.30 -31.22 5.61
N LYS A 616 -10.39 -32.15 5.93
CA LYS A 616 -10.08 -33.34 5.12
C LYS A 616 -11.02 -34.52 5.42
N GLU A 617 -11.86 -34.42 6.46
CA GLU A 617 -12.86 -35.43 6.79
C GLU A 617 -13.96 -35.53 5.72
N PRO A 618 -14.60 -36.69 5.54
CA PRO A 618 -15.67 -36.86 4.56
C PRO A 618 -16.87 -35.94 4.89
N LEU A 619 -17.52 -35.42 3.84
CA LEU A 619 -18.69 -34.55 3.97
C LEU A 619 -19.79 -35.23 4.80
N LEU A 620 -20.34 -34.49 5.75
CA LEU A 620 -21.43 -34.96 6.59
C LEU A 620 -22.71 -35.16 5.75
N THR A 621 -23.29 -36.36 5.81
CA THR A 621 -24.62 -36.61 5.27
C THR A 621 -25.67 -36.11 6.27
N TYR A 622 -26.37 -35.04 5.90
CA TYR A 622 -27.50 -34.53 6.68
C TYR A 622 -28.63 -35.58 6.75
N GLY A 623 -29.25 -35.72 7.93
CA GLY A 623 -30.40 -36.62 8.14
C GLY A 623 -30.14 -37.82 9.06
N ASN A 624 -28.87 -38.09 9.41
CA ASN A 624 -28.57 -39.02 10.49
C ASN A 624 -28.91 -38.38 11.85
N THR A 625 -29.91 -38.92 12.54
CA THR A 625 -30.30 -38.45 13.87
C THR A 625 -29.47 -39.15 14.93
N LEU A 626 -28.59 -38.39 15.61
CA LEU A 626 -27.97 -38.85 16.84
C LEU A 626 -28.97 -38.75 17.99
N LYS A 627 -28.88 -39.66 18.95
CA LYS A 627 -29.55 -39.55 20.25
C LYS A 627 -29.15 -38.24 20.96
N PRO A 628 -30.08 -37.61 21.69
CA PRO A 628 -29.78 -36.36 22.39
C PRO A 628 -28.68 -36.55 23.44
N LEU A 629 -27.84 -35.54 23.59
CA LEU A 629 -26.86 -35.48 24.68
C LEU A 629 -27.55 -35.01 25.97
N SER A 630 -27.04 -35.43 27.12
CA SER A 630 -27.47 -34.86 28.39
C SER A 630 -27.03 -33.40 28.51
N ALA A 631 -27.76 -32.60 29.29
CA ALA A 631 -27.44 -31.17 29.46
C ALA A 631 -26.04 -30.93 30.03
N GLU A 632 -25.51 -31.87 30.82
CA GLU A 632 -24.14 -31.79 31.36
C GLU A 632 -23.10 -32.02 30.26
N LEU A 633 -23.30 -33.02 29.40
CA LEU A 633 -22.40 -33.31 28.29
C LEU A 633 -22.41 -32.20 27.24
N GLU A 634 -23.56 -31.61 26.93
CA GLU A 634 -23.65 -30.43 26.06
C GLU A 634 -22.88 -29.24 26.63
N LYS A 635 -23.05 -28.93 27.92
CA LYS A 635 -22.30 -27.86 28.60
C LYS A 635 -20.79 -28.11 28.61
N SER A 636 -20.38 -29.37 28.68
CA SER A 636 -18.96 -29.75 28.63
C SER A 636 -18.34 -29.64 27.23
N LYS A 637 -19.15 -29.39 26.18
CA LYS A 637 -18.74 -29.39 24.77
C LYS A 637 -17.98 -30.67 24.40
N ILE A 638 -18.58 -31.82 24.73
CA ILE A 638 -17.97 -33.12 24.42
C ILE A 638 -17.76 -33.27 22.90
N ASP A 639 -16.54 -33.60 22.51
CA ASP A 639 -16.22 -33.96 21.13
C ASP A 639 -16.65 -35.42 20.90
N VAL A 640 -17.76 -35.61 20.19
CA VAL A 640 -18.38 -36.92 19.97
C VAL A 640 -17.53 -37.81 19.05
N LEU A 641 -16.80 -37.22 18.11
CA LEU A 641 -15.94 -37.96 17.17
C LEU A 641 -14.61 -38.35 17.82
N ASN A 642 -14.05 -37.49 18.68
CA ASN A 642 -12.83 -37.79 19.44
C ASN A 642 -13.07 -38.35 20.85
N THR A 643 -14.30 -38.79 21.15
CA THR A 643 -14.59 -39.54 22.38
C THR A 643 -14.74 -41.01 22.07
N PHE A 644 -13.86 -41.82 22.66
CA PHE A 644 -13.82 -43.25 22.41
C PHE A 644 -14.61 -44.06 23.45
N VAL A 645 -15.23 -45.14 22.97
CA VAL A 645 -16.00 -46.12 23.74
C VAL A 645 -15.37 -47.49 23.53
N LEU A 646 -14.90 -48.09 24.61
CA LEU A 646 -14.43 -49.47 24.61
C LEU A 646 -15.63 -50.40 24.52
N VAL A 647 -15.58 -51.41 23.67
CA VAL A 647 -16.59 -52.46 23.62
C VAL A 647 -16.00 -53.74 24.19
N GLY A 648 -16.43 -54.07 25.42
CA GLY A 648 -16.02 -55.25 26.16
C GLY A 648 -17.01 -56.42 26.01
N TYR A 649 -16.55 -57.63 26.30
CA TYR A 649 -17.35 -58.85 26.32
C TYR A 649 -17.51 -59.43 27.73
N THR A 650 -18.74 -59.80 28.09
CA THR A 650 -19.06 -60.51 29.33
C THR A 650 -19.39 -61.97 29.03
N LYS A 651 -18.64 -62.88 29.68
CA LYS A 651 -18.73 -64.33 29.39
C LYS A 651 -19.93 -65.02 30.04
N SER A 652 -20.43 -64.48 31.15
CA SER A 652 -21.54 -65.03 31.95
C SER A 652 -22.17 -63.95 32.80
N GLN A 653 -23.37 -64.20 33.34
CA GLN A 653 -24.03 -63.30 34.28
C GLN A 653 -23.16 -63.05 35.53
N GLU A 654 -22.49 -64.10 36.05
CA GLU A 654 -21.55 -63.97 37.17
C GLU A 654 -20.40 -62.98 36.89
N HIS A 655 -19.94 -62.89 35.63
CA HIS A 655 -18.92 -61.92 35.24
C HIS A 655 -19.48 -60.50 35.23
N LEU A 656 -20.69 -60.31 34.72
CA LEU A 656 -21.36 -59.00 34.74
C LEU A 656 -21.62 -58.55 36.19
N ASP A 657 -22.14 -59.43 37.04
CA ASP A 657 -22.40 -59.15 38.45
C ASP A 657 -21.10 -58.79 39.19
N TRP A 658 -20.00 -59.49 38.90
CA TRP A 658 -18.67 -59.14 39.43
C TRP A 658 -18.25 -57.71 39.03
N CYS A 659 -18.49 -57.33 37.77
CA CYS A 659 -18.16 -55.99 37.28
C CYS A 659 -18.98 -54.90 37.97
N LEU A 660 -20.27 -55.15 38.18
CA LEU A 660 -21.20 -54.24 38.86
C LEU A 660 -20.87 -54.08 40.35
N ILE A 661 -20.60 -55.19 41.05
CA ILE A 661 -20.31 -55.18 42.49
C ILE A 661 -18.97 -54.48 42.79
N ASN A 662 -17.95 -54.74 41.96
CA ASN A 662 -16.59 -54.22 42.21
C ASN A 662 -16.33 -52.86 41.52
N GLY A 663 -17.20 -52.42 40.62
CA GLY A 663 -17.00 -51.20 39.82
C GLY A 663 -15.75 -51.29 38.94
N MET A 664 -15.45 -52.47 38.39
CA MET A 664 -14.25 -52.74 37.59
C MET A 664 -14.54 -53.67 36.42
N TYR A 665 -13.82 -53.50 35.32
CA TYR A 665 -13.88 -54.43 34.19
C TYR A 665 -12.48 -54.86 33.76
N ASN A 666 -12.33 -56.12 33.37
CA ASN A 666 -11.05 -56.72 33.02
C ASN A 666 -10.97 -57.13 31.54
N PHE A 667 -9.92 -56.69 30.87
CA PHE A 667 -9.51 -57.09 29.53
C PHE A 667 -8.33 -58.07 29.61
N ARG A 668 -8.27 -59.00 28.65
CA ARG A 668 -7.10 -59.87 28.50
C ARG A 668 -5.91 -59.04 28.02
N MET A 669 -4.71 -59.44 28.45
CA MET A 669 -3.44 -58.85 28.04
C MET A 669 -2.59 -59.93 27.30
N ASN A 670 -1.44 -59.53 26.76
CA ASN A 670 -0.47 -60.34 26.00
C ASN A 670 -0.89 -60.66 24.55
N ASP A 671 -0.09 -61.44 23.82
CA ASP A 671 -0.31 -61.78 22.40
C ASP A 671 -1.41 -62.84 22.17
N ASN A 672 -2.26 -63.08 23.18
CA ASN A 672 -3.30 -64.10 23.15
C ASN A 672 -4.55 -63.59 22.43
N THR A 673 -5.28 -64.50 21.78
CA THR A 673 -6.51 -64.17 21.06
C THR A 673 -7.55 -63.53 21.99
N GLY A 674 -7.95 -62.30 21.68
CA GLY A 674 -8.88 -61.52 22.52
C GLY A 674 -8.22 -60.59 23.54
N SER A 675 -6.91 -60.33 23.43
CA SER A 675 -6.27 -59.24 24.17
C SER A 675 -6.67 -57.87 23.65
N LEU A 676 -6.57 -56.87 24.52
CA LEU A 676 -6.76 -55.46 24.17
C LEU A 676 -5.42 -54.83 23.78
N GLU A 677 -5.31 -54.36 22.54
CA GLU A 677 -4.16 -53.59 22.08
C GLU A 677 -4.16 -52.18 22.67
N LEU A 678 -3.03 -51.71 23.21
CA LEU A 678 -2.92 -50.41 23.86
C LEU A 678 -2.64 -49.30 22.83
N THR A 679 -3.68 -48.85 22.13
CA THR A 679 -3.63 -47.65 21.28
C THR A 679 -4.00 -46.39 22.07
N SER A 680 -3.73 -45.19 21.51
CA SER A 680 -4.13 -43.91 22.13
C SER A 680 -5.63 -43.88 22.43
N ASP A 681 -6.44 -44.37 21.49
CA ASP A 681 -7.91 -44.38 21.57
C ASP A 681 -8.41 -45.25 22.73
N VAL A 682 -7.73 -46.38 22.99
CA VAL A 682 -8.03 -47.27 24.11
C VAL A 682 -7.72 -46.62 25.45
N VAL A 683 -6.59 -45.94 25.56
CA VAL A 683 -6.15 -45.27 26.80
C VAL A 683 -7.03 -44.06 27.11
N GLN A 684 -7.47 -43.33 26.08
CA GLN A 684 -8.29 -42.13 26.20
C GLN A 684 -9.80 -42.41 26.27
N ALA A 685 -10.23 -43.67 26.13
CA ALA A 685 -11.64 -44.02 26.15
C ALA A 685 -12.33 -43.59 27.45
N LYS A 686 -13.48 -42.94 27.30
CA LYS A 686 -14.27 -42.40 28.42
C LYS A 686 -15.42 -43.31 28.83
N TYR A 687 -15.85 -44.20 27.94
CA TYR A 687 -16.97 -45.10 28.17
C TYR A 687 -16.63 -46.55 27.84
N LEU A 688 -17.38 -47.47 28.44
CA LEU A 688 -17.31 -48.90 28.22
C LEU A 688 -18.71 -49.44 27.93
N LEU A 689 -18.90 -50.00 26.74
CA LEU A 689 -20.09 -50.76 26.37
C LEU A 689 -19.83 -52.24 26.59
N LEU A 690 -20.66 -52.91 27.39
CA LEU A 690 -20.56 -54.36 27.60
C LEU A 690 -21.57 -55.09 26.73
N ARG A 691 -21.06 -56.01 25.90
CA ARG A 691 -21.88 -56.98 25.17
C ARG A 691 -21.93 -58.30 25.95
N GLU A 692 -23.08 -58.94 25.94
CA GLU A 692 -23.35 -60.17 26.69
C GLU A 692 -23.38 -61.39 25.77
N SER A 693 -22.99 -62.54 26.31
CA SER A 693 -23.05 -63.81 25.58
C SER A 693 -24.50 -64.14 25.17
N GLY A 694 -24.71 -64.45 23.89
CA GLY A 694 -26.02 -64.82 23.35
C GLY A 694 -26.99 -63.67 23.05
N LYS A 695 -26.59 -62.40 23.31
CA LYS A 695 -27.39 -61.22 22.93
C LYS A 695 -26.87 -60.58 21.65
N ASP A 696 -27.79 -60.12 20.82
CA ASP A 696 -27.47 -59.41 19.57
C ASP A 696 -27.30 -57.90 19.75
N LYS A 697 -27.81 -57.36 20.87
CA LYS A 697 -27.72 -55.95 21.24
C LYS A 697 -27.04 -55.80 22.60
N ALA A 698 -26.29 -54.71 22.76
CA ALA A 698 -25.70 -54.31 24.03
C ALA A 698 -26.54 -53.18 24.66
N THR A 699 -26.78 -53.28 25.96
CA THR A 699 -27.58 -52.30 26.73
C THR A 699 -26.84 -51.72 27.94
N GLN A 700 -25.67 -52.29 28.27
CA GLN A 700 -24.92 -51.94 29.47
C GLN A 700 -23.79 -50.97 29.12
N LEU A 701 -24.02 -49.67 29.32
CA LEU A 701 -23.02 -48.62 29.12
C LEU A 701 -22.51 -48.10 30.47
N PHE A 702 -21.20 -47.95 30.58
CA PHE A 702 -20.52 -47.47 31.78
C PHE A 702 -19.58 -46.32 31.45
N ARG A 703 -19.35 -45.45 32.43
CA ARG A 703 -18.29 -44.44 32.39
C ARG A 703 -17.01 -45.01 32.98
N ILE A 704 -15.89 -44.78 32.31
CA ILE A 704 -14.56 -45.16 32.79
C ILE A 704 -14.05 -44.05 33.70
N THR A 705 -13.83 -44.37 34.98
CA THR A 705 -13.37 -43.41 36.00
C THR A 705 -11.86 -43.47 36.23
N SER A 706 -11.21 -44.52 35.74
CA SER A 706 -9.75 -44.63 35.77
C SER A 706 -9.08 -43.80 34.69
N LYS A 707 -7.94 -43.18 34.98
CA LYS A 707 -7.09 -42.46 34.00
C LYS A 707 -6.47 -43.35 32.91
N GLY A 708 -6.72 -44.66 32.95
CA GLY A 708 -6.17 -45.69 32.08
C GLY A 708 -6.23 -47.07 32.75
N PRO A 709 -5.97 -48.16 32.00
CA PRO A 709 -5.98 -49.52 32.53
C PRO A 709 -4.81 -49.79 33.50
N LYS A 710 -5.04 -50.62 34.52
CA LYS A 710 -4.02 -51.11 35.46
C LYS A 710 -3.82 -52.61 35.31
N VAL A 711 -2.58 -53.08 35.48
CA VAL A 711 -2.27 -54.52 35.40
C VAL A 711 -2.55 -55.20 36.73
N TYR A 712 -3.47 -56.18 36.75
CA TYR A 712 -3.78 -57.01 37.91
C TYR A 712 -3.47 -58.47 37.60
N SER A 713 -2.77 -59.14 38.53
CA SER A 713 -2.49 -60.57 38.41
C SER A 713 -3.74 -61.41 38.67
N LYS A 714 -3.67 -62.67 38.24
CA LYS A 714 -4.67 -63.70 38.49
C LYS A 714 -5.04 -63.80 39.97
N GLU A 715 -4.05 -63.86 40.86
CA GLU A 715 -4.24 -64.01 42.30
C GLU A 715 -5.00 -62.82 42.88
N LYS A 716 -4.65 -61.62 42.43
CA LYS A 716 -5.32 -60.38 42.85
C LYS A 716 -6.78 -60.33 42.37
N LEU A 717 -7.07 -60.80 41.16
CA LEU A 717 -8.45 -60.89 40.68
C LEU A 717 -9.27 -61.92 41.46
N VAL A 718 -8.69 -63.07 41.81
CA VAL A 718 -9.36 -64.06 42.67
C VAL A 718 -9.65 -63.48 44.06
N GLN A 719 -8.72 -62.71 44.65
CA GLN A 719 -8.95 -62.00 45.92
C GLN A 719 -10.09 -60.98 45.83
N LEU A 720 -10.28 -60.37 44.65
CA LEU A 720 -11.38 -59.45 44.37
C LEU A 720 -12.67 -60.18 43.95
N GLY A 721 -12.74 -61.51 44.10
CA GLY A 721 -13.95 -62.30 43.84
C GLY A 721 -14.20 -62.66 42.37
N TYR A 722 -13.21 -62.51 41.48
CA TYR A 722 -13.37 -62.88 40.07
C TYR A 722 -13.27 -64.39 39.86
N ALA A 723 -14.35 -65.00 39.36
CA ALA A 723 -14.43 -66.44 39.14
C ALA A 723 -13.63 -66.90 37.90
N ASN A 724 -12.72 -67.85 38.12
CA ASN A 724 -11.97 -68.59 37.10
C ASN A 724 -11.23 -67.71 36.06
N PRO A 725 -10.24 -66.87 36.47
CA PRO A 725 -9.34 -66.21 35.54
C PRO A 725 -8.48 -67.21 34.75
N SER A 726 -8.53 -67.09 33.43
CA SER A 726 -7.85 -67.98 32.48
C SER A 726 -6.47 -67.48 32.05
N GLN A 727 -6.13 -66.22 32.31
CA GLN A 727 -4.86 -65.59 31.96
C GLN A 727 -4.04 -65.25 33.22
N PRO A 728 -2.70 -65.16 33.12
CA PRO A 728 -1.86 -64.78 34.26
C PRO A 728 -2.10 -63.34 34.70
N ASP A 729 -2.33 -62.42 33.75
CA ASP A 729 -2.50 -61.00 34.00
C ASP A 729 -3.62 -60.40 33.14
N TYR A 730 -4.23 -59.34 33.66
CA TYR A 730 -5.33 -58.62 33.03
C TYR A 730 -5.14 -57.11 33.13
N LEU A 731 -5.64 -56.41 32.12
CA LEU A 731 -5.81 -54.96 32.15
C LEU A 731 -7.17 -54.63 32.78
N VAL A 732 -7.18 -53.88 33.87
CA VAL A 732 -8.38 -53.56 34.63
C VAL A 732 -8.64 -52.06 34.60
N VAL A 733 -9.87 -51.69 34.21
CA VAL A 733 -10.38 -50.32 34.26
C VAL A 733 -11.43 -50.20 35.37
N ARG A 734 -11.55 -49.01 35.97
CA ARG A 734 -12.65 -48.72 36.91
C ARG A 734 -13.82 -48.14 36.16
N ILE A 735 -15.02 -48.59 36.51
CA ILE A 735 -16.25 -48.26 35.81
C ILE A 735 -17.35 -47.87 36.79
N GLU A 736 -18.25 -47.00 36.35
CA GLU A 736 -19.49 -46.66 37.04
C GLU A 736 -20.66 -46.67 36.04
N PRO A 737 -21.90 -46.99 36.47
CA PRO A 737 -23.07 -46.98 35.58
C PRO A 737 -23.22 -45.61 34.89
N CYS A 738 -23.40 -45.62 33.57
CA CYS A 738 -23.62 -44.40 32.81
C CYS A 738 -25.10 -44.00 32.90
N THR A 739 -25.38 -42.83 33.47
CA THR A 739 -26.74 -42.25 33.54
C THR A 739 -26.97 -41.15 32.50
N ASP A 740 -26.00 -40.93 31.61
CA ASP A 740 -26.06 -39.85 30.61
C ASP A 740 -27.14 -40.09 29.54
N TRP A 741 -27.57 -41.34 29.37
CA TRP A 741 -28.58 -41.73 28.40
C TRP A 741 -29.48 -42.84 28.94
N GLU A 742 -30.79 -42.69 28.75
CA GLU A 742 -31.77 -43.71 29.15
C GLU A 742 -32.08 -44.66 27.98
N ASN A 743 -32.26 -45.95 28.28
CA ASN A 743 -32.70 -46.99 27.34
C ASN A 743 -31.84 -47.12 26.06
N ILE A 744 -30.51 -47.22 26.24
CA ILE A 744 -29.60 -47.50 25.13
C ILE A 744 -29.75 -48.97 24.69
N GLU A 745 -30.15 -49.18 23.45
CA GLU A 745 -29.98 -50.44 22.73
C GLU A 745 -29.05 -50.24 21.53
N ILE A 746 -27.94 -50.98 21.47
CA ILE A 746 -26.92 -50.83 20.42
C ILE A 746 -26.69 -52.16 19.69
N SER A 747 -26.86 -52.14 18.36
CA SER A 747 -26.54 -53.24 17.46
C SER A 747 -25.04 -53.33 17.17
N PHE A 748 -24.24 -53.76 18.16
CA PHE A 748 -22.77 -53.76 18.06
C PHE A 748 -22.20 -54.57 16.89
N LYS A 749 -22.97 -55.50 16.31
CA LYS A 749 -22.58 -56.32 15.14
C LYS A 749 -22.53 -55.51 13.84
N GLU A 750 -23.20 -54.36 13.79
CA GLU A 750 -23.26 -53.49 12.61
C GLU A 750 -22.00 -52.63 12.47
N PHE A 751 -21.23 -52.47 13.55
CA PHE A 751 -19.99 -51.71 13.55
C PHE A 751 -18.92 -52.36 12.68
N ASP A 752 -18.28 -51.57 11.83
CA ASP A 752 -17.21 -52.05 10.95
C ASP A 752 -16.00 -52.56 11.74
N ALA A 753 -15.72 -51.96 12.90
CA ALA A 753 -14.73 -52.45 13.85
C ALA A 753 -15.02 -53.91 14.28
N TYR A 754 -16.28 -54.27 14.53
CA TYR A 754 -16.66 -55.66 14.84
C TYR A 754 -16.55 -56.58 13.63
N LYS A 755 -16.96 -56.12 12.44
CA LYS A 755 -16.86 -56.90 11.19
C LYS A 755 -15.41 -57.18 10.80
N SER A 756 -14.48 -56.29 11.15
CA SER A 756 -13.05 -56.40 10.87
C SER A 756 -12.30 -57.38 11.79
N LEU A 757 -12.93 -57.84 12.87
CA LEU A 757 -12.33 -58.80 13.80
C LEU A 757 -12.03 -60.14 13.12
N SER A 758 -10.82 -60.66 13.34
CA SER A 758 -10.32 -61.89 12.73
C SER A 758 -10.52 -63.13 13.61
N GLY A 759 -10.68 -64.31 12.99
CA GLY A 759 -10.84 -65.60 13.67
C GLY A 759 -12.18 -66.30 13.41
N SER A 760 -12.48 -67.35 14.18
CA SER A 760 -13.75 -68.08 14.11
C SER A 760 -14.88 -67.28 14.77
N ILE A 761 -16.14 -67.65 14.50
CA ILE A 761 -17.31 -66.99 15.11
C ILE A 761 -17.18 -66.94 16.65
N TYR A 762 -16.64 -68.01 17.25
CA TYR A 762 -16.45 -68.13 18.70
C TYR A 762 -15.28 -67.29 19.25
N THR A 763 -14.27 -66.96 18.44
CA THR A 763 -13.14 -66.11 18.89
C THR A 763 -13.46 -64.63 18.70
N ARG A 764 -14.21 -64.27 17.65
CA ARG A 764 -14.63 -62.88 17.37
C ARG A 764 -15.56 -62.32 18.45
N THR A 765 -16.44 -63.17 19.00
CA THR A 765 -17.37 -62.78 20.08
C THR A 765 -16.66 -62.37 21.37
N GLY A 766 -15.41 -62.78 21.60
CA GLY A 766 -14.64 -62.45 22.79
C GLY A 766 -13.66 -61.30 22.65
N GLN A 767 -13.38 -60.81 21.43
CA GLN A 767 -12.36 -59.79 21.17
C GLN A 767 -12.88 -58.37 21.44
N PRO A 768 -12.23 -57.58 22.33
CA PRO A 768 -12.60 -56.20 22.55
C PRO A 768 -12.21 -55.33 21.34
N PHE A 769 -12.91 -54.22 21.16
CA PHE A 769 -12.59 -53.23 20.12
C PHE A 769 -13.02 -51.84 20.58
N VAL A 770 -12.64 -50.80 19.82
CA VAL A 770 -12.98 -49.41 20.11
C VAL A 770 -13.87 -48.85 19.02
N VAL A 771 -14.84 -48.03 19.42
CA VAL A 771 -15.63 -47.19 18.51
C VAL A 771 -15.69 -45.77 19.06
N THR A 772 -16.03 -44.83 18.20
CA THR A 772 -16.29 -43.44 18.57
C THR A 772 -17.72 -43.27 19.10
N LEU A 773 -17.94 -42.24 19.91
CA LEU A 773 -19.23 -42.01 20.56
C LEU A 773 -20.35 -41.73 19.54
N ASP A 774 -20.05 -41.18 18.36
CA ASP A 774 -21.05 -40.98 17.30
C ASP A 774 -21.73 -42.29 16.89
N LYS A 775 -20.99 -43.41 16.86
CA LYS A 775 -21.52 -44.74 16.52
C LYS A 775 -22.43 -45.32 17.60
N ILE A 776 -22.28 -44.86 18.83
CA ILE A 776 -23.11 -45.26 19.98
C ILE A 776 -24.41 -44.46 19.99
N LEU A 777 -24.35 -43.21 19.53
CA LEU A 777 -25.45 -42.27 19.47
C LEU A 777 -26.26 -42.34 18.18
N SER A 778 -25.69 -42.84 17.08
CA SER A 778 -26.41 -43.21 15.86
C SER A 778 -27.33 -44.40 16.10
#